data_AF-A0A0E0IUW9-F1
#
_entry.id   AF-A0A0E0IUW9-F1
#
_cell.length_a   1.000
_cell.length_b   1.000
_cell.length_c   1.000
_cell.angle_alpha   90.00
_cell.angle_beta   90.00
_cell.angle_gamma   90.00
#
_symmetry.space_group_name_H-M   'P 1'
#
loop_
_entity.id
_entity.type
_entity.pdbx_description
1 polymer ?
#
loop_
_entity_poly.entity_id
_entity_poly.type
_entity_poly.pdbx_seq_one_letter_code
_entity_poly.pdbx_strand_id
1 'polypeptide(L)'
;MAKYLQILELEEPIARLKVVHVAGTKGKGSTCTFAESILRSCGFRTGLFTSPHLMDVGHFGRKVYKDKTGGDIPMPAYFRFLALLAFKIFSDEQVDVAVLEVGLGGKYDATNVVKAPVVCGISSLGYDHMEILGNTLGEIAGEKAGILKKGVPAYTVPQPEEAMSVLKHRASELGVPLQVVQPLDPQQLDDQPLGLHGEHQYMNAGLAVALVNTWLQRQGHFNILHKKHSVTLPDQFIEGLSSACLQGRAQIVPDPEVLSKDSSSLIFYLDGAHSPESMEICAKWFSCVTRKDEQQPGPLDQLHIGTNSRKILLFNCMSVRDPQRLLPCLLATCAQNGLQFDHALFVPNQSQYNKLGSHASPPSERVQIDLSWQLSLQRVWEGLLHSNKGLNGSNSSTASSVFESLPLAIKWLRETAQQNQSTSYQDKCNACDKTVHFIDLLTADSIPYHKSCFRCSHCKGTLSMCSYSSMDGVLYCKTHFEQLFKETGTFKKNFPSGTKANSEQAKIPSKLSSVFCGTQDKCTACKKTVYPLEKMTMEGECYHRTCFKCAHGGCLLTNASYASHNGILYCQNHFWQLFKKSGSYDNLLKPASAAAENTVESEVAVAEPAKEDPETEEAAKEEEEASPEQVAEAVVEDQEHS
;
A
#
# COMPACT_ATOMS: atom_id res chain seq x y z
N MET A 1 -11.53 12.02 30.74
CA MET A 1 -12.72 11.24 30.33
C MET A 1 -13.82 11.39 31.37
N ALA A 2 -13.60 10.98 32.63
CA ALA A 2 -14.54 11.09 33.77
C ALA A 2 -15.47 12.32 33.76
N LYS A 3 -14.95 13.56 33.73
CA LYS A 3 -15.78 14.78 33.68
C LYS A 3 -16.86 14.76 32.58
N TYR A 4 -16.58 14.23 31.39
CA TYR A 4 -17.58 14.09 30.33
C TYR A 4 -18.58 12.97 30.59
N LEU A 5 -18.18 11.89 31.27
CA LEU A 5 -19.11 10.82 31.65
C LEU A 5 -20.10 11.31 32.71
N GLN A 6 -19.61 12.04 33.71
CA GLN A 6 -20.43 12.66 34.75
C GLN A 6 -21.44 13.65 34.15
N ILE A 7 -20.98 14.57 33.28
CA ILE A 7 -21.81 15.59 32.62
C ILE A 7 -22.86 14.98 31.68
N LEU A 8 -22.55 13.85 31.01
CA LEU A 8 -23.47 13.17 30.11
C LEU A 8 -24.29 12.07 30.80
N GLU A 9 -24.13 11.90 32.11
CA GLU A 9 -24.78 10.87 32.96
C GLU A 9 -24.50 9.43 32.49
N LEU A 10 -23.33 9.21 31.88
CA LEU A 10 -22.94 7.96 31.22
C LEU A 10 -22.28 6.91 32.12
N GLU A 11 -22.00 7.19 33.39
CA GLU A 11 -21.27 6.25 34.26
C GLU A 11 -22.08 4.97 34.56
N GLU A 12 -23.35 5.12 34.98
CA GLU A 12 -24.28 3.99 35.21
C GLU A 12 -24.80 3.32 33.91
N PRO A 13 -25.05 4.04 32.81
CA PRO A 13 -25.15 3.45 31.47
C PRO A 13 -24.00 2.50 31.12
N ILE A 14 -22.75 2.98 31.18
CA ILE A 14 -21.56 2.19 30.79
C ILE A 14 -21.34 1.00 31.74
N ALA A 15 -21.63 1.15 33.03
CA ALA A 15 -21.53 0.06 34.01
C ALA A 15 -22.48 -1.12 33.73
N ARG A 16 -23.59 -0.89 33.00
CA ARG A 16 -24.59 -1.94 32.69
C ARG A 16 -24.31 -2.71 31.40
N LEU A 17 -23.63 -2.09 30.42
CA LEU A 17 -23.31 -2.67 29.10
C LEU A 17 -22.49 -3.97 29.21
N LYS A 18 -22.87 -5.00 28.45
CA LYS A 18 -22.13 -6.27 28.39
C LYS A 18 -21.00 -6.21 27.37
N VAL A 19 -19.89 -5.60 27.75
CA VAL A 19 -18.82 -5.25 26.80
C VAL A 19 -17.92 -6.43 26.42
N VAL A 20 -17.63 -6.57 25.12
CA VAL A 20 -16.46 -7.28 24.58
C VAL A 20 -15.43 -6.21 24.20
N HIS A 21 -14.22 -6.24 24.77
CA HIS A 21 -13.22 -5.17 24.59
C HIS A 21 -11.97 -5.69 23.89
N VAL A 22 -11.58 -5.09 22.75
CA VAL A 22 -10.48 -5.59 21.91
C VAL A 22 -9.41 -4.52 21.66
N ALA A 23 -8.17 -4.83 22.02
CA ALA A 23 -6.97 -4.08 21.67
C ALA A 23 -6.08 -4.88 20.69
N GLY A 24 -5.04 -4.23 20.16
CA GLY A 24 -4.06 -4.86 19.28
C GLY A 24 -3.29 -3.83 18.44
N THR A 25 -2.38 -4.30 17.57
CA THR A 25 -1.81 -3.44 16.51
C THR A 25 -2.57 -3.67 15.20
N LYS A 26 -2.59 -4.90 14.69
CA LYS A 26 -3.34 -5.28 13.49
C LYS A 26 -4.43 -6.29 13.87
N GLY A 27 -5.48 -6.40 13.05
CA GLY A 27 -6.58 -7.37 13.26
C GLY A 27 -7.72 -6.92 14.19
N LYS A 28 -7.48 -5.99 15.13
CA LYS A 28 -8.44 -5.56 16.16
C LYS A 28 -9.86 -5.27 15.62
N GLY A 29 -9.99 -4.47 14.56
CA GLY A 29 -11.28 -4.21 13.89
C GLY A 29 -11.90 -5.45 13.22
N SER A 30 -11.12 -6.37 12.63
CA SER A 30 -11.65 -7.65 12.13
C SER A 30 -12.23 -8.49 13.27
N THR A 31 -11.51 -8.61 14.40
CA THR A 31 -11.98 -9.36 15.56
C THR A 31 -13.29 -8.76 16.11
N CYS A 32 -13.40 -7.43 16.17
CA CYS A 32 -14.67 -6.78 16.53
C CYS A 32 -15.80 -7.08 15.54
N THR A 33 -15.56 -6.96 14.23
CA THR A 33 -16.56 -7.26 13.19
C THR A 33 -17.00 -8.72 13.22
N PHE A 34 -16.07 -9.69 13.32
CA PHE A 34 -16.41 -11.10 13.44
C PHE A 34 -17.18 -11.40 14.72
N ALA A 35 -16.75 -10.85 15.87
CA ALA A 35 -17.40 -11.08 17.15
C ALA A 35 -18.84 -10.54 17.16
N GLU A 36 -19.03 -9.31 16.65
CA GLU A 36 -20.35 -8.72 16.48
C GLU A 36 -21.23 -9.53 15.54
N SER A 37 -20.70 -9.90 14.37
CA SER A 37 -21.48 -10.58 13.34
C SER A 37 -21.97 -11.96 13.80
N ILE A 38 -21.15 -12.72 14.55
CA ILE A 38 -21.59 -13.95 15.24
C ILE A 38 -22.69 -13.64 16.26
N LEU A 39 -22.50 -12.65 17.14
CA LEU A 39 -23.50 -12.31 18.17
C LEU A 39 -24.84 -11.88 17.56
N ARG A 40 -24.80 -11.14 16.45
CA ARG A 40 -25.97 -10.74 15.66
C ARG A 40 -26.68 -11.93 15.01
N SER A 41 -25.94 -12.88 14.41
CA SER A 41 -26.51 -14.14 13.88
C SER A 41 -27.00 -15.09 15.00
N CYS A 42 -26.47 -14.97 16.22
CA CYS A 42 -27.03 -15.60 17.43
C CYS A 42 -28.29 -14.90 17.96
N GLY A 43 -28.77 -13.82 17.32
CA GLY A 43 -30.02 -13.13 17.64
C GLY A 43 -29.91 -11.97 18.65
N PHE A 44 -28.70 -11.56 19.05
CA PHE A 44 -28.51 -10.46 20.01
C PHE A 44 -28.56 -9.07 19.34
N ARG A 45 -29.09 -8.07 20.04
CA ARG A 45 -29.01 -6.66 19.64
C ARG A 45 -27.60 -6.16 19.91
N THR A 46 -26.83 -5.94 18.85
CA THR A 46 -25.41 -5.58 18.89
C THR A 46 -25.17 -4.07 18.82
N GLY A 47 -24.10 -3.62 19.48
CA GLY A 47 -23.48 -2.31 19.26
C GLY A 47 -22.01 -2.47 18.88
N LEU A 48 -21.60 -1.97 17.71
CA LEU A 48 -20.22 -2.05 17.21
C LEU A 48 -19.53 -0.69 17.23
N PHE A 49 -18.40 -0.58 17.91
CA PHE A 49 -17.53 0.60 17.85
C PHE A 49 -16.17 0.22 17.26
N THR A 50 -15.92 0.60 16.01
CA THR A 50 -14.67 0.36 15.27
C THR A 50 -14.01 1.68 14.85
N SER A 51 -12.71 1.68 14.58
CA SER A 51 -11.98 2.91 14.21
C SER A 51 -10.81 2.73 13.24
N PRO A 52 -10.58 3.68 12.31
CA PRO A 52 -11.37 4.89 12.05
C PRO A 52 -12.73 4.59 11.40
N HIS A 53 -13.70 5.50 11.57
CA HIS A 53 -14.94 5.45 10.80
C HIS A 53 -14.68 5.90 9.36
N LEU A 54 -15.20 5.14 8.38
CA LEU A 54 -15.10 5.47 6.95
C LEU A 54 -16.26 6.37 6.45
N MET A 55 -17.35 6.45 7.21
CA MET A 55 -18.50 7.31 6.95
C MET A 55 -18.54 8.45 7.99
N ASP A 56 -19.04 9.62 7.59
CA ASP A 56 -19.06 10.81 8.44
C ASP A 56 -20.02 10.67 9.64
N VAL A 57 -19.52 10.96 10.85
CA VAL A 57 -20.33 11.05 12.07
C VAL A 57 -20.76 12.51 12.22
N GLY A 58 -21.68 12.89 11.35
CA GLY A 58 -21.99 14.28 11.03
C GLY A 58 -22.68 15.11 12.14
N HIS A 59 -23.22 16.26 11.74
CA HIS A 59 -23.69 17.35 12.61
C HIS A 59 -24.58 16.94 13.81
N PHE A 60 -25.36 15.86 13.70
CA PHE A 60 -26.27 15.38 14.75
C PHE A 60 -25.59 15.18 16.11
N GLY A 61 -24.48 14.43 16.17
CA GLY A 61 -23.81 14.13 17.44
C GLY A 61 -23.24 15.40 18.11
N ARG A 62 -22.72 16.34 17.30
CA ARG A 62 -22.21 17.64 17.80
C ARG A 62 -23.32 18.51 18.37
N LYS A 63 -24.54 18.45 17.80
CA LYS A 63 -25.71 19.17 18.33
C LYS A 63 -26.13 18.60 19.69
N VAL A 64 -26.34 17.28 19.80
CA VAL A 64 -26.73 16.63 21.06
C VAL A 64 -25.75 16.92 22.20
N TYR A 65 -24.44 16.98 21.90
CA TYR A 65 -23.43 17.39 22.88
C TYR A 65 -23.59 18.85 23.33
N LYS A 66 -23.78 19.81 22.41
CA LYS A 66 -23.97 21.22 22.75
C LYS A 66 -25.24 21.44 23.57
N ASP A 67 -26.35 20.85 23.13
CA ASP A 67 -27.66 21.00 23.76
C ASP A 67 -27.65 20.48 25.22
N LYS A 68 -26.83 19.46 25.53
CA LYS A 68 -26.62 18.94 26.90
C LYS A 68 -25.58 19.70 27.74
N THR A 69 -24.73 20.54 27.16
CA THR A 69 -23.56 21.13 27.86
C THR A 69 -23.59 22.66 28.00
N GLY A 70 -24.64 23.33 27.51
CA GLY A 70 -24.80 24.79 27.61
C GLY A 70 -23.80 25.63 26.78
N GLY A 71 -22.70 25.03 26.33
CA GLY A 71 -21.60 25.66 25.59
C GLY A 71 -20.31 25.84 26.40
N ASP A 72 -20.40 25.87 27.74
CA ASP A 72 -19.27 26.19 28.63
C ASP A 72 -18.22 25.07 28.78
N ILE A 73 -18.55 23.85 28.35
CA ILE A 73 -17.65 22.70 28.44
C ILE A 73 -16.97 22.46 27.08
N PRO A 74 -15.63 22.57 26.97
CA PRO A 74 -14.93 22.42 25.70
C PRO A 74 -15.19 21.05 25.06
N MET A 75 -15.25 21.01 23.74
CA MET A 75 -15.57 19.79 22.98
C MET A 75 -14.43 18.77 23.13
N PRO A 76 -14.69 17.51 23.54
CA PRO A 76 -13.64 16.50 23.66
C PRO A 76 -12.92 16.24 22.33
N ALA A 77 -11.62 15.90 22.40
CA ALA A 77 -10.85 15.50 21.23
C ALA A 77 -11.59 14.40 20.43
N TYR A 78 -11.58 14.47 19.10
CA TYR A 78 -12.57 13.79 18.24
C TYR A 78 -12.83 12.31 18.57
N PHE A 79 -11.78 11.50 18.78
CA PHE A 79 -11.96 10.09 19.17
C PHE A 79 -12.65 9.90 20.53
N ARG A 80 -12.39 10.77 21.51
CA ARG A 80 -13.09 10.77 22.81
C ARG A 80 -14.56 11.16 22.64
N PHE A 81 -14.86 12.12 21.77
CA PHE A 81 -16.23 12.49 21.41
C PHE A 81 -16.98 11.30 20.78
N LEU A 82 -16.35 10.61 19.82
CA LEU A 82 -16.92 9.43 19.16
C LEU A 82 -17.21 8.29 20.16
N ALA A 83 -16.28 7.99 21.07
CA ALA A 83 -16.50 6.99 22.12
C ALA A 83 -17.67 7.37 23.06
N LEU A 84 -17.78 8.64 23.48
CA LEU A 84 -18.91 9.12 24.29
C LEU A 84 -20.25 8.98 23.56
N LEU A 85 -20.27 9.29 22.25
CA LEU A 85 -21.45 9.15 21.42
C LEU A 85 -21.86 7.68 21.25
N ALA A 86 -20.90 6.78 21.02
CA ALA A 86 -21.14 5.35 20.93
C ALA A 86 -21.71 4.78 22.24
N PHE A 87 -21.13 5.14 23.40
CA PHE A 87 -21.66 4.74 24.71
C PHE A 87 -23.09 5.25 24.95
N LYS A 88 -23.42 6.47 24.50
CA LYS A 88 -24.79 7.01 24.61
C LYS A 88 -25.76 6.23 23.72
N ILE A 89 -25.41 6.03 22.44
CA ILE A 89 -26.22 5.26 21.49
C ILE A 89 -26.46 3.84 22.01
N PHE A 90 -25.41 3.11 22.42
CA PHE A 90 -25.55 1.72 22.90
C PHE A 90 -26.41 1.60 24.16
N SER A 91 -26.45 2.61 25.03
CA SER A 91 -27.34 2.61 26.19
C SER A 91 -28.78 3.03 25.86
N ASP A 92 -28.98 3.95 24.92
CA ASP A 92 -30.32 4.38 24.49
C ASP A 92 -31.01 3.28 23.67
N GLU A 93 -30.24 2.66 22.77
CA GLU A 93 -30.59 1.48 21.99
C GLU A 93 -30.56 0.19 22.83
N GLN A 94 -30.24 0.24 24.13
CA GLN A 94 -30.30 -0.89 25.06
C GLN A 94 -29.71 -2.19 24.46
N VAL A 95 -28.49 -2.12 23.93
CA VAL A 95 -27.87 -3.27 23.26
C VAL A 95 -27.57 -4.38 24.26
N ASP A 96 -27.82 -5.63 23.87
CA ASP A 96 -27.46 -6.80 24.67
C ASP A 96 -25.95 -6.89 24.85
N VAL A 97 -25.20 -6.51 23.81
CA VAL A 97 -23.73 -6.59 23.75
C VAL A 97 -23.12 -5.38 23.04
N ALA A 98 -22.05 -4.85 23.62
CA ALA A 98 -21.27 -3.76 23.03
C ALA A 98 -19.85 -4.25 22.71
N VAL A 99 -19.49 -4.31 21.42
CA VAL A 99 -18.18 -4.75 20.94
C VAL A 99 -17.33 -3.52 20.62
N LEU A 100 -16.27 -3.31 21.42
CA LEU A 100 -15.47 -2.09 21.42
C LEU A 100 -14.04 -2.35 20.92
N GLU A 101 -13.69 -1.72 19.80
CA GLU A 101 -12.31 -1.57 19.34
C GLU A 101 -11.62 -0.41 20.10
N VAL A 102 -10.47 -0.68 20.70
CA VAL A 102 -9.56 0.37 21.21
C VAL A 102 -9.04 1.21 20.05
N GLY A 103 -9.03 2.54 20.19
CA GLY A 103 -8.48 3.43 19.17
C GLY A 103 -6.96 3.36 19.11
N LEU A 104 -6.29 3.72 20.22
CA LEU A 104 -4.83 3.79 20.32
C LEU A 104 -4.32 3.30 21.68
N GLY A 105 -3.22 2.56 21.69
CA GLY A 105 -2.64 1.98 22.91
C GLY A 105 -3.60 0.98 23.55
N GLY A 106 -4.07 1.30 24.75
CA GLY A 106 -5.15 0.61 25.45
C GLY A 106 -5.41 1.19 26.83
N LYS A 107 -4.34 1.31 27.64
CA LYS A 107 -4.34 1.82 29.01
C LYS A 107 -5.04 3.17 29.15
N TYR A 108 -4.73 4.12 28.28
CA TYR A 108 -5.30 5.49 28.31
C TYR A 108 -6.34 5.77 27.20
N ASP A 109 -6.82 4.73 26.51
CA ASP A 109 -7.80 4.87 25.44
C ASP A 109 -9.17 5.33 25.94
N ALA A 110 -9.94 6.02 25.08
CA ALA A 110 -11.28 6.49 25.42
C ALA A 110 -12.26 5.36 25.79
N THR A 111 -12.10 4.17 25.21
CA THR A 111 -12.92 2.99 25.50
C THR A 111 -12.59 2.35 26.86
N ASN A 112 -11.41 2.59 27.42
CA ASN A 112 -10.93 1.89 28.64
C ASN A 112 -11.62 2.34 29.94
N VAL A 113 -12.62 3.22 29.85
CA VAL A 113 -13.54 3.58 30.94
C VAL A 113 -14.39 2.40 31.43
N VAL A 114 -14.57 1.36 30.61
CA VAL A 114 -15.30 0.15 30.99
C VAL A 114 -14.53 -0.58 32.10
N LYS A 115 -15.03 -0.48 33.34
CA LYS A 115 -14.38 -1.03 34.54
C LYS A 115 -14.35 -2.55 34.55
N ALA A 116 -15.43 -3.20 34.10
CA ALA A 116 -15.61 -4.66 34.10
C ALA A 116 -16.27 -5.14 32.79
N PRO A 117 -15.53 -5.22 31.67
CA PRO A 117 -16.02 -5.90 30.46
C PRO A 117 -16.25 -7.39 30.75
N VAL A 118 -17.07 -8.05 29.92
CA VAL A 118 -17.38 -9.48 30.05
C VAL A 118 -16.16 -10.33 29.69
N VAL A 119 -15.39 -9.91 28.69
CA VAL A 119 -14.18 -10.55 28.19
C VAL A 119 -13.27 -9.53 27.46
N CYS A 120 -11.95 -9.70 27.54
CA CYS A 120 -10.97 -8.88 26.82
C CYS A 120 -10.20 -9.68 25.75
N GLY A 121 -9.87 -9.04 24.63
CA GLY A 121 -9.09 -9.62 23.53
C GLY A 121 -7.89 -8.77 23.13
N ILE A 122 -6.74 -9.40 22.87
CA ILE A 122 -5.54 -8.77 22.30
C ILE A 122 -5.23 -9.44 20.94
N SER A 123 -5.49 -8.74 19.84
CA SER A 123 -5.13 -9.21 18.49
C SER A 123 -3.62 -9.02 18.22
N SER A 124 -3.16 -9.32 17.00
CA SER A 124 -1.73 -9.34 16.65
C SER A 124 -1.02 -8.02 16.99
N LEU A 125 0.10 -8.13 17.68
CA LEU A 125 0.97 -7.03 18.10
C LEU A 125 2.16 -6.87 17.15
N GLY A 126 2.62 -5.63 17.04
CA GLY A 126 3.71 -5.22 16.16
C GLY A 126 3.94 -3.71 16.26
N TYR A 127 5.02 -3.26 15.64
CA TYR A 127 5.45 -1.86 15.62
C TYR A 127 4.47 -0.97 14.84
N ASP A 128 3.78 -0.07 15.55
CA ASP A 128 2.98 1.02 14.97
C ASP A 128 2.80 2.10 16.05
N HIS A 129 2.66 3.37 15.66
CA HIS A 129 2.55 4.52 16.58
C HIS A 129 3.65 4.61 17.66
N MET A 130 4.90 4.25 17.34
CA MET A 130 6.02 4.18 18.29
C MET A 130 6.27 5.51 19.05
N GLU A 131 6.11 6.64 18.37
CA GLU A 131 6.22 8.00 18.94
C GLU A 131 5.20 8.31 20.06
N ILE A 132 4.21 7.42 20.28
CA ILE A 132 3.18 7.55 21.33
C ILE A 132 3.17 6.32 22.27
N LEU A 133 3.50 5.13 21.75
CA LEU A 133 3.35 3.84 22.46
C LEU A 133 4.67 3.22 22.95
N GLY A 134 5.81 3.82 22.64
CA GLY A 134 7.14 3.28 22.94
C GLY A 134 7.87 2.73 21.71
N ASN A 135 9.18 2.57 21.84
CA ASN A 135 10.06 2.16 20.74
C ASN A 135 10.32 0.64 20.70
N THR A 136 9.94 -0.06 21.77
CA THR A 136 10.02 -1.52 21.91
C THR A 136 8.63 -2.15 21.72
N LEU A 137 8.59 -3.43 21.33
CA LEU A 137 7.34 -4.16 21.25
C LEU A 137 6.77 -4.46 22.65
N GLY A 138 7.62 -4.54 23.68
CA GLY A 138 7.24 -4.67 25.08
C GLY A 138 6.45 -3.46 25.61
N GLU A 139 6.87 -2.23 25.34
CA GLU A 139 6.11 -1.01 25.68
C GLU A 139 4.75 -0.99 24.99
N ILE A 140 4.74 -1.28 23.68
CA ILE A 140 3.53 -1.36 22.84
C ILE A 140 2.56 -2.43 23.38
N ALA A 141 3.08 -3.57 23.87
CA ALA A 141 2.30 -4.62 24.51
C ALA A 141 1.78 -4.20 25.89
N GLY A 142 2.58 -3.49 26.69
CA GLY A 142 2.19 -2.97 28.00
C GLY A 142 1.04 -1.97 27.94
N GLU A 143 1.07 -1.03 26.98
CA GLU A 143 -0.04 -0.12 26.74
C GLU A 143 -1.33 -0.85 26.33
N LYS A 144 -1.22 -1.88 25.47
CA LYS A 144 -2.38 -2.67 25.01
C LYS A 144 -2.94 -3.57 26.11
N ALA A 145 -2.08 -4.15 26.94
CA ALA A 145 -2.46 -4.91 28.13
C ALA A 145 -3.16 -4.05 29.21
N GLY A 146 -3.16 -2.73 29.07
CA GLY A 146 -3.93 -1.80 29.90
C GLY A 146 -5.45 -1.97 29.83
N ILE A 147 -5.99 -2.75 28.88
CA ILE A 147 -7.41 -3.12 28.88
C ILE A 147 -7.73 -4.39 29.70
N LEU A 148 -6.73 -5.13 30.18
CA LEU A 148 -6.96 -6.30 31.02
C LEU A 148 -7.46 -5.87 32.41
N LYS A 149 -8.51 -6.53 32.91
CA LYS A 149 -9.15 -6.21 34.21
C LYS A 149 -9.22 -7.46 35.09
N LYS A 150 -8.97 -7.29 36.40
CA LYS A 150 -8.99 -8.38 37.39
C LYS A 150 -10.33 -9.13 37.37
N GLY A 151 -10.29 -10.47 37.29
CA GLY A 151 -11.48 -11.32 37.23
C GLY A 151 -12.23 -11.36 35.88
N VAL A 152 -11.73 -10.68 34.85
CA VAL A 152 -12.25 -10.76 33.48
C VAL A 152 -11.37 -11.72 32.67
N PRO A 153 -11.93 -12.74 31.98
CA PRO A 153 -11.16 -13.61 31.10
C PRO A 153 -10.51 -12.84 29.95
N ALA A 154 -9.29 -13.24 29.57
CA ALA A 154 -8.52 -12.59 28.54
C ALA A 154 -8.02 -13.59 27.49
N TYR A 155 -8.06 -13.16 26.23
CA TYR A 155 -7.59 -13.94 25.10
C TYR A 155 -6.57 -13.14 24.29
N THR A 156 -5.54 -13.81 23.80
CA THR A 156 -4.58 -13.27 22.82
C THR A 156 -4.37 -14.27 21.69
N VAL A 157 -3.89 -13.80 20.55
CA VAL A 157 -3.36 -14.65 19.47
C VAL A 157 -1.87 -14.97 19.73
N PRO A 158 -1.17 -15.79 18.91
CA PRO A 158 0.28 -15.91 18.99
C PRO A 158 0.94 -14.55 18.75
N GLN A 159 1.96 -14.22 19.55
CA GLN A 159 2.69 -12.95 19.49
C GLN A 159 4.21 -13.25 19.49
N PRO A 160 5.07 -12.32 19.05
CA PRO A 160 6.49 -12.39 19.33
C PRO A 160 6.77 -12.47 20.84
N GLU A 161 7.89 -13.09 21.23
CA GLU A 161 8.18 -13.42 22.62
C GLU A 161 8.21 -12.20 23.55
N GLU A 162 8.80 -11.09 23.11
CA GLU A 162 8.84 -9.80 23.80
C GLU A 162 7.44 -9.25 24.13
N ALA A 163 6.49 -9.39 23.21
CA ALA A 163 5.09 -9.04 23.46
C ALA A 163 4.43 -10.04 24.42
N MET A 164 4.62 -11.34 24.16
CA MET A 164 3.97 -12.42 24.90
C MET A 164 4.39 -12.46 26.37
N SER A 165 5.65 -12.13 26.68
CA SER A 165 6.15 -12.05 28.06
C SER A 165 5.46 -10.94 28.85
N VAL A 166 5.33 -9.74 28.27
CA VAL A 166 4.62 -8.60 28.87
C VAL A 166 3.13 -8.90 29.04
N LEU A 167 2.47 -9.49 28.04
CA LEU A 167 1.05 -9.88 28.16
C LEU A 167 0.84 -10.91 29.28
N LYS A 168 1.70 -11.94 29.37
CA LYS A 168 1.64 -12.96 30.43
C LYS A 168 1.93 -12.37 31.81
N HIS A 169 2.94 -11.51 31.93
CA HIS A 169 3.28 -10.83 33.18
C HIS A 169 2.11 -9.99 33.68
N ARG A 170 1.54 -9.13 32.81
CA ARG A 170 0.40 -8.28 33.15
C ARG A 170 -0.87 -9.07 33.49
N ALA A 171 -1.08 -10.21 32.85
CA ALA A 171 -2.16 -11.12 33.20
C ALA A 171 -1.95 -11.74 34.59
N SER A 172 -0.72 -12.13 34.92
CA SER A 172 -0.33 -12.66 36.24
C SER A 172 -0.54 -11.65 37.36
N GLU A 173 -0.07 -10.40 37.20
CA GLU A 173 -0.30 -9.29 38.15
C GLU A 173 -1.78 -9.10 38.51
N LEU A 174 -2.66 -9.29 37.51
CA LEU A 174 -4.10 -9.08 37.64
C LEU A 174 -4.86 -10.34 38.10
N GLY A 175 -4.19 -11.48 38.26
CA GLY A 175 -4.84 -12.77 38.52
C GLY A 175 -5.76 -13.23 37.38
N VAL A 176 -5.41 -12.91 36.14
CA VAL A 176 -6.21 -13.16 34.93
C VAL A 176 -5.65 -14.35 34.15
N PRO A 177 -6.46 -15.40 33.84
CA PRO A 177 -6.02 -16.49 32.99
C PRO A 177 -6.04 -16.07 31.52
N LEU A 178 -4.91 -15.53 31.03
CA LEU A 178 -4.70 -15.20 29.62
C LEU A 178 -4.51 -16.48 28.79
N GLN A 179 -5.44 -16.74 27.86
CA GLN A 179 -5.36 -17.90 26.96
C GLN A 179 -4.86 -17.46 25.57
N VAL A 180 -3.94 -18.24 25.00
CA VAL A 180 -3.49 -18.07 23.60
C VAL A 180 -4.41 -18.88 22.69
N VAL A 181 -5.07 -18.19 21.77
CA VAL A 181 -6.01 -18.76 20.79
C VAL A 181 -5.27 -19.03 19.49
N GLN A 182 -5.44 -20.22 18.92
CA GLN A 182 -4.88 -20.56 17.62
C GLN A 182 -5.73 -19.96 16.48
N PRO A 183 -5.19 -19.83 15.25
CA PRO A 183 -6.01 -19.54 14.08
C PRO A 183 -7.16 -20.55 13.95
N LEU A 184 -8.32 -20.08 13.51
CA LEU A 184 -9.47 -20.94 13.19
C LEU A 184 -9.10 -21.87 12.03
N ASP A 185 -9.32 -23.17 12.19
CA ASP A 185 -9.13 -24.14 11.10
C ASP A 185 -10.29 -23.98 10.08
N PRO A 186 -10.01 -23.77 8.78
CA PRO A 186 -11.04 -23.67 7.74
C PRO A 186 -12.00 -24.86 7.70
N GLN A 187 -11.57 -26.06 8.12
CA GLN A 187 -12.43 -27.26 8.17
C GLN A 187 -13.62 -27.11 9.13
N GLN A 188 -13.57 -26.17 10.07
CA GLN A 188 -14.67 -25.94 11.02
C GLN A 188 -15.82 -25.09 10.44
N LEU A 189 -15.70 -24.61 9.19
CA LEU A 189 -16.63 -23.68 8.53
C LEU A 189 -17.59 -24.33 7.53
N ASP A 190 -17.60 -25.66 7.39
CA ASP A 190 -18.47 -26.39 6.43
C ASP A 190 -18.35 -25.83 4.99
N ASP A 191 -17.08 -25.76 4.52
CA ASP A 191 -16.61 -25.16 3.27
C ASP A 191 -17.00 -23.67 3.03
N GLN A 192 -17.59 -22.98 4.01
CA GLN A 192 -17.91 -21.56 3.90
C GLN A 192 -16.65 -20.67 4.05
N PRO A 193 -16.45 -19.67 3.19
CA PRO A 193 -15.38 -18.69 3.35
C PRO A 193 -15.69 -17.69 4.47
N LEU A 194 -14.64 -17.14 5.10
CA LEU A 194 -14.76 -15.95 5.93
C LEU A 194 -15.15 -14.73 5.05
N GLY A 195 -16.09 -13.91 5.51
CA GLY A 195 -16.51 -12.70 4.78
C GLY A 195 -15.37 -11.68 4.61
N LEU A 196 -14.53 -11.53 5.64
CA LEU A 196 -13.27 -10.80 5.54
C LEU A 196 -12.19 -11.69 4.93
N HIS A 197 -11.54 -11.21 3.87
CA HIS A 197 -10.57 -11.99 3.11
C HIS A 197 -9.13 -11.93 3.67
N GLY A 198 -8.37 -12.99 3.39
CA GLY A 198 -6.93 -13.13 3.67
C GLY A 198 -6.60 -14.09 4.82
N GLU A 199 -5.47 -14.80 4.74
CA GLU A 199 -5.07 -15.84 5.70
C GLU A 199 -5.01 -15.34 7.15
N HIS A 200 -4.54 -14.10 7.35
CA HIS A 200 -4.49 -13.44 8.65
C HIS A 200 -5.88 -13.26 9.32
N GLN A 201 -6.99 -13.38 8.57
CA GLN A 201 -8.33 -13.33 9.16
C GLN A 201 -8.69 -14.58 9.96
N TYR A 202 -8.12 -15.76 9.67
CA TYR A 202 -8.35 -16.96 10.48
C TYR A 202 -7.84 -16.78 11.92
N MET A 203 -6.75 -16.01 12.10
CA MET A 203 -6.26 -15.61 13.43
C MET A 203 -7.22 -14.62 14.13
N ASN A 204 -7.80 -13.68 13.38
CA ASN A 204 -8.77 -12.71 13.92
C ASN A 204 -10.12 -13.36 14.25
N ALA A 205 -10.57 -14.31 13.43
CA ALA A 205 -11.78 -15.11 13.58
C ALA A 205 -11.65 -16.08 14.75
N GLY A 206 -10.52 -16.79 14.89
CA GLY A 206 -10.26 -17.65 16.05
C GLY A 206 -10.37 -16.87 17.36
N LEU A 207 -9.73 -15.69 17.44
CA LEU A 207 -9.88 -14.80 18.59
C LEU A 207 -11.35 -14.37 18.79
N ALA A 208 -12.07 -13.98 17.74
CA ALA A 208 -13.48 -13.60 17.84
C ALA A 208 -14.38 -14.74 18.38
N VAL A 209 -14.21 -15.97 17.87
CA VAL A 209 -14.91 -17.17 18.34
C VAL A 209 -14.65 -17.40 19.84
N ALA A 210 -13.41 -17.26 20.30
CA ALA A 210 -13.07 -17.40 21.72
C ALA A 210 -13.72 -16.31 22.60
N LEU A 211 -13.74 -15.05 22.13
CA LEU A 211 -14.41 -13.94 22.83
C LEU A 211 -15.92 -14.17 22.92
N VAL A 212 -16.58 -14.50 21.80
CA VAL A 212 -18.04 -14.69 21.74
C VAL A 212 -18.47 -15.89 22.58
N ASN A 213 -17.78 -17.03 22.48
CA ASN A 213 -18.10 -18.22 23.27
C ASN A 213 -17.99 -17.93 24.78
N THR A 214 -16.99 -17.14 25.19
CA THR A 214 -16.83 -16.68 26.58
C THR A 214 -17.92 -15.70 27.01
N TRP A 215 -18.33 -14.78 26.13
CA TRP A 215 -19.41 -13.83 26.38
C TRP A 215 -20.74 -14.57 26.60
N LEU A 216 -21.10 -15.46 25.67
CA LEU A 216 -22.29 -16.31 25.74
C LEU A 216 -22.31 -17.13 27.04
N GLN A 217 -21.18 -17.75 27.41
CA GLN A 217 -21.07 -18.54 28.64
C GLN A 217 -21.30 -17.69 29.88
N ARG A 218 -20.76 -16.46 29.93
CA ARG A 218 -20.90 -15.55 31.08
C ARG A 218 -22.25 -14.85 31.16
N GLN A 219 -23.02 -14.77 30.06
CA GLN A 219 -24.42 -14.32 30.09
C GLN A 219 -25.43 -15.48 30.23
N GLY A 220 -24.97 -16.73 30.25
CA GLY A 220 -25.80 -17.92 30.50
C GLY A 220 -26.40 -18.59 29.26
N HIS A 221 -25.98 -18.21 28.06
CA HIS A 221 -26.49 -18.74 26.78
C HIS A 221 -25.84 -20.09 26.40
N PHE A 222 -25.86 -21.05 27.33
CA PHE A 222 -25.17 -22.34 27.20
C PHE A 222 -25.56 -23.15 25.97
N ASN A 223 -26.79 -22.97 25.46
CA ASN A 223 -27.32 -23.68 24.30
C ASN A 223 -26.63 -23.30 22.97
N ILE A 224 -25.97 -22.14 22.90
CA ILE A 224 -25.36 -21.60 21.68
C ILE A 224 -23.81 -21.73 21.72
N LEU A 225 -23.26 -22.45 22.70
CA LEU A 225 -21.81 -22.54 22.90
C LEU A 225 -21.15 -23.52 21.92
N HIS A 226 -20.07 -23.05 21.29
CA HIS A 226 -19.13 -23.92 20.60
C HIS A 226 -18.37 -24.78 21.63
N LYS A 227 -18.53 -26.11 21.53
CA LYS A 227 -17.84 -27.09 22.39
C LYS A 227 -16.44 -27.34 21.83
N LYS A 228 -15.39 -27.28 22.69
CA LYS A 228 -13.96 -27.40 22.31
C LYS A 228 -13.53 -28.68 21.54
N HIS A 229 -14.43 -29.66 21.38
CA HIS A 229 -14.19 -30.90 20.65
C HIS A 229 -15.23 -31.13 19.52
N SER A 230 -15.95 -30.08 19.12
CA SER A 230 -16.77 -30.09 17.91
C SER A 230 -15.86 -30.03 16.69
N VAL A 231 -16.19 -30.79 15.63
CA VAL A 231 -15.47 -30.71 14.35
C VAL A 231 -15.82 -29.39 13.66
N THR A 232 -17.12 -29.09 13.56
CA THR A 232 -17.68 -27.84 13.01
C THR A 232 -18.05 -26.84 14.09
N LEU A 233 -18.04 -25.55 13.73
CA LEU A 233 -18.68 -24.49 14.52
C LEU A 233 -20.22 -24.60 14.47
N PRO A 234 -20.97 -24.01 15.41
CA PRO A 234 -22.41 -23.86 15.30
C PRO A 234 -22.81 -23.02 14.09
N ASP A 235 -23.96 -23.30 13.48
CA ASP A 235 -24.46 -22.64 12.26
C ASP A 235 -24.43 -21.11 12.36
N GLN A 236 -24.82 -20.54 13.50
CA GLN A 236 -24.84 -19.08 13.73
C GLN A 236 -23.42 -18.48 13.80
N PHE A 237 -22.41 -19.28 14.16
CA PHE A 237 -21.00 -18.87 14.10
C PHE A 237 -20.48 -18.93 12.66
N ILE A 238 -20.87 -19.94 11.88
CA ILE A 238 -20.49 -20.03 10.46
C ILE A 238 -21.13 -18.88 9.66
N GLU A 239 -22.44 -18.65 9.83
CA GLU A 239 -23.18 -17.53 9.24
C GLU A 239 -22.60 -16.17 9.68
N GLY A 240 -22.30 -16.01 10.97
CA GLY A 240 -21.70 -14.79 11.51
C GLY A 240 -20.31 -14.52 10.93
N LEU A 241 -19.48 -15.54 10.74
CA LEU A 241 -18.14 -15.42 10.17
C LEU A 241 -18.13 -15.22 8.64
N SER A 242 -19.07 -15.81 7.90
CA SER A 242 -19.19 -15.65 6.45
C SER A 242 -19.88 -14.35 6.05
N SER A 243 -20.87 -13.87 6.82
CA SER A 243 -21.55 -12.58 6.60
C SER A 243 -20.77 -11.36 7.12
N ALA A 244 -19.68 -11.55 7.88
CA ALA A 244 -18.88 -10.47 8.46
C ALA A 244 -18.26 -9.57 7.38
N CYS A 245 -18.73 -8.33 7.30
CA CYS A 245 -18.23 -7.31 6.36
C CYS A 245 -17.71 -6.08 7.11
N LEU A 246 -16.52 -5.60 6.75
CA LEU A 246 -15.97 -4.33 7.21
C LEU A 246 -15.64 -3.47 5.99
N GLN A 247 -16.25 -2.29 5.92
CA GLN A 247 -15.98 -1.32 4.85
C GLN A 247 -14.48 -1.00 4.77
N GLY A 248 -13.96 -0.78 3.56
CA GLY A 248 -12.55 -0.40 3.34
C GLY A 248 -11.51 -1.44 3.77
N ARG A 249 -11.91 -2.70 4.00
CA ARG A 249 -11.01 -3.86 4.13
C ARG A 249 -11.41 -4.88 3.08
N ALA A 250 -10.50 -5.18 2.15
CA ALA A 250 -10.69 -6.22 1.14
C ALA A 250 -12.09 -6.20 0.47
N GLN A 251 -12.65 -4.99 0.29
CA GLN A 251 -14.05 -4.79 -0.06
C GLN A 251 -14.18 -4.66 -1.59
N ILE A 252 -15.03 -5.50 -2.18
CA ILE A 252 -15.35 -5.45 -3.61
C ILE A 252 -16.66 -4.68 -3.79
N VAL A 253 -16.67 -3.64 -4.63
CA VAL A 253 -17.83 -2.78 -4.90
C VAL A 253 -17.99 -2.59 -6.41
N PRO A 254 -18.91 -3.31 -7.06
CA PRO A 254 -19.36 -3.00 -8.43
C PRO A 254 -19.98 -1.60 -8.51
N ASP A 255 -19.71 -0.86 -9.58
CA ASP A 255 -20.28 0.47 -9.79
C ASP A 255 -21.75 0.37 -10.31
N PRO A 256 -22.75 0.86 -9.55
CA PRO A 256 -24.15 0.70 -9.91
C PRO A 256 -24.59 1.50 -11.14
N GLU A 257 -23.86 2.54 -11.54
CA GLU A 257 -24.21 3.32 -12.73
C GLU A 257 -23.78 2.58 -14.01
N VAL A 258 -22.63 1.88 -13.96
CA VAL A 258 -22.08 1.14 -15.12
C VAL A 258 -22.76 -0.22 -15.29
N LEU A 259 -23.14 -0.90 -14.19
CA LEU A 259 -23.90 -2.17 -14.22
C LEU A 259 -25.21 -2.11 -15.02
N SER A 260 -25.78 -0.92 -15.24
CA SER A 260 -27.06 -0.73 -15.92
C SER A 260 -27.03 -0.92 -17.45
N LYS A 261 -25.84 -1.11 -18.07
CA LYS A 261 -25.68 -1.17 -19.53
C LYS A 261 -24.64 -2.21 -19.96
N ASP A 262 -25.14 -3.30 -20.55
CA ASP A 262 -24.47 -4.34 -21.34
C ASP A 262 -22.94 -4.43 -21.25
N SER A 263 -22.46 -5.44 -20.51
CA SER A 263 -21.13 -6.04 -20.66
C SER A 263 -19.90 -5.18 -20.35
N SER A 264 -20.01 -4.03 -19.68
CA SER A 264 -18.87 -3.42 -18.99
C SER A 264 -19.14 -3.26 -17.49
N SER A 265 -18.28 -3.84 -16.66
CA SER A 265 -18.37 -3.77 -15.20
C SER A 265 -17.17 -3.00 -14.65
N LEU A 266 -17.39 -1.75 -14.25
CA LEU A 266 -16.42 -1.06 -13.37
C LEU A 266 -16.57 -1.64 -11.96
N ILE A 267 -15.48 -2.15 -11.39
CA ILE A 267 -15.47 -2.77 -10.06
C ILE A 267 -14.33 -2.14 -9.26
N PHE A 268 -14.66 -1.62 -8.09
CA PHE A 268 -13.70 -1.07 -7.14
C PHE A 268 -13.26 -2.14 -6.14
N TYR A 269 -11.96 -2.21 -5.91
CA TYR A 269 -11.34 -3.08 -4.91
C TYR A 269 -10.73 -2.16 -3.84
N LEU A 270 -11.37 -2.08 -2.67
CA LEU A 270 -11.11 -1.07 -1.66
C LEU A 270 -10.45 -1.70 -0.42
N ASP A 271 -9.24 -1.24 -0.08
CA ASP A 271 -8.53 -1.63 1.14
C ASP A 271 -7.73 -0.45 1.74
N GLY A 272 -7.74 -0.35 3.07
CA GLY A 272 -7.08 0.70 3.85
C GLY A 272 -5.61 0.45 4.20
N ALA A 273 -4.90 -0.40 3.45
CA ALA A 273 -3.47 -0.67 3.63
C ALA A 273 -2.61 0.61 3.67
N HIS A 274 -1.69 0.67 4.65
CA HIS A 274 -0.87 1.87 4.93
C HIS A 274 0.46 1.60 5.66
N SER A 275 0.81 0.33 5.88
CA SER A 275 2.16 -0.15 6.24
C SER A 275 2.59 -1.24 5.24
N PRO A 276 3.89 -1.48 4.99
CA PRO A 276 4.34 -2.40 3.94
C PRO A 276 3.71 -3.79 4.03
N GLU A 277 3.59 -4.34 5.22
CA GLU A 277 2.99 -5.66 5.51
C GLU A 277 1.52 -5.70 5.08
N SER A 278 0.77 -4.60 5.27
CA SER A 278 -0.60 -4.48 4.77
C SER A 278 -0.67 -4.27 3.25
N MET A 279 0.34 -3.64 2.62
CA MET A 279 0.41 -3.51 1.17
C MET A 279 0.62 -4.88 0.50
N GLU A 280 1.49 -5.71 1.07
CA GLU A 280 1.69 -7.11 0.63
C GLU A 280 0.40 -7.93 0.76
N ILE A 281 -0.28 -7.85 1.91
CA ILE A 281 -1.56 -8.54 2.14
C ILE A 281 -2.64 -8.08 1.15
N CYS A 282 -2.75 -6.78 0.91
CA CYS A 282 -3.68 -6.21 -0.08
C CYS A 282 -3.34 -6.69 -1.50
N ALA A 283 -2.07 -6.67 -1.90
CA ALA A 283 -1.62 -7.19 -3.20
C ALA A 283 -1.94 -8.68 -3.39
N LYS A 284 -1.72 -9.52 -2.35
CA LYS A 284 -2.09 -10.95 -2.38
C LYS A 284 -3.59 -11.15 -2.52
N TRP A 285 -4.40 -10.41 -1.75
CA TRP A 285 -5.86 -10.45 -1.86
C TRP A 285 -6.33 -10.06 -3.26
N PHE A 286 -5.95 -8.88 -3.74
CA PHE A 286 -6.35 -8.35 -5.05
C PHE A 286 -5.94 -9.28 -6.19
N SER A 287 -4.71 -9.81 -6.15
CA SER A 287 -4.22 -10.78 -7.14
C SER A 287 -4.94 -12.13 -7.07
N CYS A 288 -5.42 -12.54 -5.90
CA CYS A 288 -6.21 -13.77 -5.74
C CYS A 288 -7.61 -13.61 -6.33
N VAL A 289 -8.34 -12.54 -5.94
CA VAL A 289 -9.73 -12.35 -6.40
C VAL A 289 -9.79 -12.06 -7.91
N THR A 290 -8.86 -11.29 -8.46
CA THR A 290 -8.80 -11.02 -9.92
C THR A 290 -8.17 -12.14 -10.77
N ARG A 291 -7.87 -13.29 -10.17
CA ARG A 291 -7.42 -14.52 -10.86
C ARG A 291 -8.46 -15.65 -10.81
N LYS A 292 -9.33 -15.70 -9.81
CA LYS A 292 -10.31 -16.80 -9.68
C LYS A 292 -11.32 -16.83 -10.85
N ASP A 293 -11.64 -15.66 -11.41
CA ASP A 293 -12.43 -15.49 -12.63
C ASP A 293 -11.89 -16.29 -13.84
N GLU A 294 -10.61 -16.70 -13.83
CA GLU A 294 -10.00 -17.46 -14.92
C GLU A 294 -10.18 -18.99 -14.80
N GLN A 295 -10.64 -19.55 -13.66
CA GLN A 295 -10.54 -21.01 -13.45
C GLN A 295 -11.74 -21.80 -12.88
N GLN A 296 -12.67 -21.26 -12.07
CA GLN A 296 -13.93 -21.97 -11.77
C GLN A 296 -15.14 -21.04 -11.50
N PRO A 297 -16.37 -21.47 -11.87
CA PRO A 297 -17.60 -20.73 -11.60
C PRO A 297 -18.05 -20.88 -10.12
N GLY A 298 -18.75 -19.88 -9.58
CA GLY A 298 -19.29 -19.90 -8.21
C GLY A 298 -20.60 -19.13 -8.07
N PRO A 299 -21.34 -19.24 -6.94
CA PRO A 299 -22.75 -18.80 -6.85
C PRO A 299 -23.08 -17.31 -7.08
N LEU A 300 -22.10 -16.47 -7.43
CA LEU A 300 -22.25 -15.07 -7.86
C LEU A 300 -22.10 -14.88 -9.39
N ASP A 301 -22.10 -15.96 -10.18
CA ASP A 301 -21.97 -15.99 -11.65
C ASP A 301 -23.13 -15.31 -12.42
N GLN A 302 -23.25 -13.98 -12.31
CA GLN A 302 -23.99 -13.14 -13.26
C GLN A 302 -23.17 -11.97 -13.80
N LEU A 303 -21.91 -11.82 -13.37
CA LEU A 303 -20.95 -10.86 -13.90
C LEU A 303 -19.83 -11.59 -14.64
N HIS A 304 -20.05 -11.88 -15.93
CA HIS A 304 -19.00 -12.37 -16.82
C HIS A 304 -17.96 -11.26 -17.11
N ILE A 305 -17.02 -11.07 -16.18
CA ILE A 305 -15.87 -10.19 -16.34
C ILE A 305 -14.94 -10.83 -17.39
N GLY A 306 -14.78 -10.17 -18.55
CA GLY A 306 -13.96 -10.70 -19.64
C GLY A 306 -12.49 -10.83 -19.27
N THR A 307 -11.82 -11.85 -19.83
CA THR A 307 -10.42 -12.26 -19.58
C THR A 307 -9.34 -11.28 -20.07
N ASN A 308 -9.65 -9.99 -20.12
CA ASN A 308 -8.75 -8.92 -20.59
C ASN A 308 -9.08 -7.58 -19.88
N SER A 309 -9.22 -7.62 -18.55
CA SER A 309 -9.60 -6.48 -17.72
C SER A 309 -8.42 -5.54 -17.44
N ARG A 310 -8.58 -4.24 -17.74
CA ARG A 310 -7.59 -3.21 -17.37
C ARG A 310 -7.59 -3.00 -15.85
N LYS A 311 -6.40 -3.07 -15.25
CA LYS A 311 -6.17 -2.99 -13.81
C LYS A 311 -5.61 -1.60 -13.48
N ILE A 312 -6.42 -0.76 -12.86
CA ILE A 312 -6.07 0.63 -12.54
C ILE A 312 -5.89 0.78 -11.03
N LEU A 313 -4.72 1.27 -10.60
CA LEU A 313 -4.46 1.59 -9.20
C LEU A 313 -5.00 2.99 -8.90
N LEU A 314 -5.84 3.12 -7.87
CA LEU A 314 -6.20 4.41 -7.27
C LEU A 314 -5.51 4.49 -5.90
N PHE A 315 -4.49 5.34 -5.76
CA PHE A 315 -3.63 5.37 -4.57
C PHE A 315 -3.54 6.76 -3.93
N ASN A 316 -3.50 6.77 -2.60
CA ASN A 316 -3.16 7.93 -1.79
C ASN A 316 -2.62 7.47 -0.43
N CYS A 317 -1.74 8.24 0.18
CA CYS A 317 -1.33 8.07 1.57
C CYS A 317 -1.14 9.44 2.24
N MET A 318 -1.11 9.49 3.57
CA MET A 318 -0.77 10.73 4.29
C MET A 318 0.74 10.98 4.26
N SER A 319 1.17 12.25 4.32
CA SER A 319 2.59 12.64 4.32
C SER A 319 3.43 12.11 5.49
N VAL A 320 2.79 11.58 6.54
CA VAL A 320 3.43 10.85 7.66
C VAL A 320 3.70 9.36 7.34
N ARG A 321 3.41 8.91 6.12
CA ARG A 321 3.71 7.55 5.63
C ARG A 321 4.59 7.64 4.39
N ASP A 322 5.61 6.78 4.32
CA ASP A 322 6.61 6.81 3.24
C ASP A 322 6.15 6.02 1.99
N PRO A 323 5.84 6.68 0.86
CA PRO A 323 5.46 5.99 -0.38
C PRO A 323 6.59 5.13 -0.97
N GLN A 324 7.87 5.44 -0.68
CA GLN A 324 9.03 4.63 -1.13
C GLN A 324 9.10 3.27 -0.44
N ARG A 325 8.33 3.05 0.65
CA ARG A 325 8.18 1.73 1.30
C ARG A 325 6.86 1.05 1.00
N LEU A 326 5.80 1.81 0.70
CA LEU A 326 4.48 1.26 0.40
C LEU A 326 4.34 0.78 -1.05
N LEU A 327 4.72 1.62 -2.03
CA LEU A 327 4.50 1.32 -3.45
C LEU A 327 5.37 0.18 -3.99
N PRO A 328 6.67 0.04 -3.64
CA PRO A 328 7.46 -1.10 -4.10
C PRO A 328 6.96 -2.43 -3.55
N CYS A 329 6.46 -2.44 -2.31
CA CYS A 329 5.91 -3.64 -1.68
C CYS A 329 4.65 -4.11 -2.42
N LEU A 330 3.68 -3.22 -2.63
CA LEU A 330 2.48 -3.49 -3.46
C LEU A 330 2.86 -4.03 -4.85
N LEU A 331 3.77 -3.32 -5.56
CA LEU A 331 4.14 -3.65 -6.93
C LEU A 331 4.92 -4.97 -7.04
N ALA A 332 5.86 -5.24 -6.13
CA ALA A 332 6.62 -6.49 -6.13
C ALA A 332 5.71 -7.69 -5.88
N THR A 333 4.80 -7.59 -4.89
CA THR A 333 3.87 -8.68 -4.58
C THR A 333 2.84 -8.90 -5.70
N CYS A 334 2.33 -7.83 -6.34
CA CYS A 334 1.49 -7.97 -7.54
C CYS A 334 2.26 -8.66 -8.67
N ALA A 335 3.49 -8.23 -8.98
CA ALA A 335 4.29 -8.80 -10.06
C ALA A 335 4.66 -10.28 -9.81
N GLN A 336 4.98 -10.65 -8.57
CA GLN A 336 5.17 -12.06 -8.14
C GLN A 336 3.89 -12.89 -8.36
N ASN A 337 2.73 -12.28 -8.19
CA ASN A 337 1.43 -12.88 -8.49
C ASN A 337 0.96 -12.59 -9.93
N GLY A 338 1.88 -12.33 -10.86
CA GLY A 338 1.59 -12.17 -12.29
C GLY A 338 0.67 -10.99 -12.64
N LEU A 339 0.46 -10.06 -11.71
CA LEU A 339 -0.43 -8.91 -11.86
C LEU A 339 0.39 -7.64 -12.15
N GLN A 340 -0.05 -6.89 -13.15
CA GLN A 340 0.45 -5.55 -13.45
C GLN A 340 -0.73 -4.57 -13.50
N PHE A 341 -0.46 -3.29 -13.20
CA PHE A 341 -1.43 -2.21 -13.33
C PHE A 341 -1.15 -1.41 -14.61
N ASP A 342 -2.15 -1.23 -15.46
CA ASP A 342 -2.05 -0.46 -16.71
C ASP A 342 -1.90 1.04 -16.46
N HIS A 343 -2.45 1.53 -15.35
CA HIS A 343 -2.55 2.95 -15.02
C HIS A 343 -2.55 3.17 -13.50
N ALA A 344 -2.00 4.29 -13.03
CA ALA A 344 -2.13 4.75 -11.65
C ALA A 344 -2.73 6.17 -11.54
N LEU A 345 -3.64 6.33 -10.60
CA LEU A 345 -4.38 7.55 -10.31
C LEU A 345 -4.05 8.03 -8.89
N PHE A 346 -3.61 9.28 -8.76
CA PHE A 346 -3.29 9.89 -7.47
C PHE A 346 -4.28 11.01 -7.16
N VAL A 347 -4.93 10.92 -6.00
CA VAL A 347 -6.00 11.84 -5.56
C VAL A 347 -5.69 12.43 -4.18
N PRO A 348 -6.05 13.69 -3.91
CA PRO A 348 -5.99 14.26 -2.57
C PRO A 348 -7.08 13.69 -1.66
N ASN A 349 -6.83 13.68 -0.35
CA ASN A 349 -7.84 13.26 0.61
C ASN A 349 -8.74 14.47 0.94
N GLN A 350 -10.03 14.39 0.59
CA GLN A 350 -10.99 15.49 0.78
C GLN A 350 -11.08 15.99 2.24
N SER A 351 -10.82 15.12 3.22
CA SER A 351 -10.76 15.49 4.65
C SER A 351 -9.64 16.50 5.00
N GLN A 352 -8.61 16.66 4.17
CA GLN A 352 -7.56 17.67 4.36
C GLN A 352 -8.08 19.09 4.13
N TYR A 353 -9.08 19.24 3.24
CA TYR A 353 -9.67 20.50 2.80
C TYR A 353 -10.95 20.81 3.58
N ASN A 354 -11.77 19.78 3.86
CA ASN A 354 -12.98 19.86 4.67
C ASN A 354 -12.67 19.90 6.18
N LYS A 355 -11.95 20.94 6.63
CA LYS A 355 -11.61 21.14 8.06
C LYS A 355 -12.87 21.43 8.88
N LEU A 356 -13.39 20.41 9.57
CA LEU A 356 -14.53 20.47 10.50
C LEU A 356 -14.24 21.20 11.83
N GLY A 357 -13.59 22.37 11.75
CA GLY A 357 -13.34 23.29 12.87
C GLY A 357 -14.61 24.01 13.33
N SER A 358 -14.55 24.68 14.49
CA SER A 358 -15.72 25.26 15.17
C SER A 358 -16.37 26.48 14.51
N HIS A 359 -15.72 27.08 13.49
CA HIS A 359 -16.18 28.30 12.81
C HIS A 359 -16.14 28.18 11.27
N ALA A 360 -16.19 26.95 10.73
CA ALA A 360 -16.13 26.72 9.29
C ALA A 360 -17.47 27.07 8.59
N SER A 361 -17.63 28.34 8.22
CA SER A 361 -18.48 28.73 7.09
C SER A 361 -18.02 28.00 5.81
N PRO A 362 -18.89 27.71 4.83
CA PRO A 362 -18.44 27.25 3.52
C PRO A 362 -17.50 28.31 2.92
N PRO A 363 -16.33 27.93 2.35
CA PRO A 363 -15.41 28.89 1.78
C PRO A 363 -16.08 29.61 0.59
N SER A 364 -16.03 30.95 0.61
CA SER A 364 -16.67 31.82 -0.38
C SER A 364 -15.98 31.85 -1.74
N GLU A 365 -14.82 31.21 -1.87
CA GLU A 365 -14.00 31.13 -3.07
C GLU A 365 -13.57 29.68 -3.33
N ARG A 366 -13.21 29.37 -4.59
CA ARG A 366 -12.59 28.07 -4.91
C ARG A 366 -11.21 27.99 -4.28
N VAL A 367 -11.10 27.31 -3.14
CA VAL A 367 -9.82 26.99 -2.51
C VAL A 367 -8.94 26.27 -3.53
N GLN A 368 -7.79 26.87 -3.86
CA GLN A 368 -6.81 26.25 -4.73
C GLN A 368 -6.27 24.98 -4.06
N ILE A 369 -6.53 23.83 -4.67
CA ILE A 369 -6.14 22.52 -4.13
C ILE A 369 -4.64 22.33 -4.37
N ASP A 370 -3.86 22.15 -3.30
CA ASP A 370 -2.45 21.80 -3.44
C ASP A 370 -2.30 20.33 -3.81
N LEU A 371 -1.68 20.09 -4.96
CA LEU A 371 -1.39 18.76 -5.50
C LEU A 371 0.10 18.40 -5.37
N SER A 372 0.90 19.19 -4.67
CA SER A 372 2.34 18.96 -4.44
C SER A 372 2.63 17.54 -3.95
N TRP A 373 1.80 17.01 -3.05
CA TRP A 373 1.90 15.66 -2.51
C TRP A 373 1.52 14.59 -3.54
N GLN A 374 0.41 14.73 -4.25
CA GLN A 374 -0.01 13.77 -5.29
C GLN A 374 0.99 13.72 -6.45
N LEU A 375 1.56 14.86 -6.84
CA LEU A 375 2.68 14.94 -7.79
C LEU A 375 3.95 14.28 -7.23
N SER A 376 4.14 14.24 -5.91
CA SER A 376 5.21 13.46 -5.28
C SER A 376 4.96 11.95 -5.39
N LEU A 377 3.74 11.49 -5.08
CA LEU A 377 3.34 10.07 -5.24
C LEU A 377 3.50 9.60 -6.69
N GLN A 378 3.12 10.44 -7.65
CA GLN A 378 3.31 10.19 -9.09
C GLN A 378 4.79 9.99 -9.46
N ARG A 379 5.70 10.86 -9.00
CA ARG A 379 7.15 10.73 -9.27
C ARG A 379 7.74 9.45 -8.67
N VAL A 380 7.28 9.03 -7.49
CA VAL A 380 7.69 7.77 -6.87
C VAL A 380 7.27 6.59 -7.75
N TRP A 381 6.00 6.55 -8.17
CA TRP A 381 5.47 5.53 -9.07
C TRP A 381 6.26 5.42 -10.38
N GLU A 382 6.52 6.55 -11.04
CA GLU A 382 7.27 6.61 -12.30
C GLU A 382 8.72 6.14 -12.14
N GLY A 383 9.40 6.54 -11.07
CA GLY A 383 10.77 6.08 -10.77
C GLY A 383 10.90 4.56 -10.62
N LEU A 384 9.92 3.91 -10.00
CA LEU A 384 9.88 2.45 -9.85
C LEU A 384 9.68 1.74 -11.20
N LEU A 385 8.82 2.28 -12.07
CA LEU A 385 8.58 1.74 -13.42
C LEU A 385 9.80 1.90 -14.34
N HIS A 386 10.56 2.98 -14.20
CA HIS A 386 11.83 3.14 -14.92
C HIS A 386 12.92 2.18 -14.41
N SER A 387 12.96 1.92 -13.10
CA SER A 387 13.95 1.03 -12.48
C SER A 387 13.77 -0.43 -12.93
N ASN A 388 12.52 -0.88 -13.11
CA ASN A 388 12.19 -2.24 -13.55
C ASN A 388 12.36 -2.51 -15.06
N LYS A 389 12.76 -1.52 -15.87
CA LYS A 389 12.94 -1.69 -17.33
C LYS A 389 14.32 -2.19 -17.76
N GLY A 390 15.10 -2.73 -16.84
CA GLY A 390 16.31 -3.50 -17.15
C GLY A 390 16.00 -4.85 -17.80
N LEU A 391 16.71 -5.17 -18.88
CA LEU A 391 16.84 -6.49 -19.54
C LEU A 391 15.73 -7.00 -20.48
N ASN A 392 14.51 -6.45 -20.54
CA ASN A 392 13.55 -6.84 -21.59
C ASN A 392 12.77 -5.66 -22.18
N GLY A 393 12.92 -5.45 -23.50
CA GLY A 393 12.34 -4.32 -24.22
C GLY A 393 10.92 -4.58 -24.71
N SER A 394 9.91 -4.17 -23.95
CA SER A 394 8.55 -3.93 -24.46
C SER A 394 8.04 -2.57 -23.99
N ASN A 395 7.44 -1.80 -24.91
CA ASN A 395 6.99 -0.43 -24.65
C ASN A 395 5.58 -0.39 -24.06
N SER A 396 5.34 -1.14 -22.96
CA SER A 396 4.24 -0.80 -22.06
C SER A 396 4.66 0.39 -21.20
N SER A 397 4.11 1.57 -21.49
CA SER A 397 4.18 2.73 -20.60
C SER A 397 2.93 2.72 -19.72
N THR A 398 3.01 2.03 -18.58
CA THR A 398 1.98 2.02 -17.54
C THR A 398 1.77 3.43 -17.01
N ALA A 399 0.67 4.05 -17.42
CA ALA A 399 0.51 5.50 -17.36
C ALA A 399 0.14 6.00 -15.96
N SER A 400 0.28 7.30 -15.73
CA SER A 400 0.06 7.95 -14.45
C SER A 400 -0.83 9.19 -14.64
N SER A 401 -1.60 9.55 -13.61
CA SER A 401 -2.40 10.78 -13.61
C SER A 401 -2.68 11.29 -12.19
N VAL A 402 -2.75 12.61 -12.04
CA VAL A 402 -3.18 13.29 -10.80
C VAL A 402 -4.52 13.96 -11.06
N PHE A 403 -5.44 13.85 -10.09
CA PHE A 403 -6.76 14.48 -10.16
C PHE A 403 -6.99 15.40 -8.96
N GLU A 404 -7.64 16.55 -9.18
CA GLU A 404 -7.99 17.52 -8.12
C GLU A 404 -8.90 16.95 -7.03
N SER A 405 -9.68 15.91 -7.31
CA SER A 405 -10.54 15.26 -6.32
C SER A 405 -10.96 13.84 -6.72
N LEU A 406 -11.36 13.04 -5.72
CA LEU A 406 -11.86 11.68 -5.91
C LEU A 406 -13.08 11.60 -6.87
N PRO A 407 -14.11 12.48 -6.80
CA PRO A 407 -15.21 12.47 -7.77
C PRO A 407 -14.78 12.67 -9.23
N LEU A 408 -13.72 13.46 -9.48
CA LEU A 408 -13.19 13.64 -10.84
C LEU A 408 -12.48 12.38 -11.34
N ALA A 409 -11.74 11.69 -10.47
CA ALA A 409 -11.12 10.41 -10.81
C ALA A 409 -12.17 9.30 -11.05
N ILE A 410 -13.22 9.22 -10.21
CA ILE A 410 -14.35 8.29 -10.39
C ILE A 410 -15.09 8.58 -11.70
N LYS A 411 -15.36 9.86 -12.00
CA LYS A 411 -15.96 10.27 -13.28
C LYS A 411 -15.10 9.79 -14.47
N TRP A 412 -13.80 10.06 -14.44
CA TRP A 412 -12.88 9.64 -15.49
C TRP A 412 -12.82 8.11 -15.65
N LEU A 413 -12.85 7.34 -14.55
CA LEU A 413 -12.92 5.87 -14.59
C LEU A 413 -14.19 5.38 -15.29
N ARG A 414 -15.35 5.98 -14.99
CA ARG A 414 -16.64 5.65 -15.64
C ARG A 414 -16.67 6.01 -17.12
N GLU A 415 -16.18 7.21 -17.47
CA GLU A 415 -16.04 7.65 -18.87
C GLU A 415 -15.07 6.74 -19.65
N THR A 416 -13.96 6.33 -19.03
CA THR A 416 -12.98 5.40 -19.62
C THR A 416 -13.58 4.00 -19.81
N ALA A 417 -14.35 3.48 -18.84
CA ALA A 417 -15.03 2.19 -18.96
C ALA A 417 -16.00 2.17 -20.16
N GLN A 418 -16.79 3.23 -20.33
CA GLN A 418 -17.70 3.40 -21.47
C GLN A 418 -16.95 3.57 -22.80
N GLN A 419 -15.87 4.35 -22.85
CA GLN A 419 -15.10 4.56 -24.08
C GLN A 419 -14.43 3.29 -24.62
N ASN A 420 -14.03 2.36 -23.75
CA ASN A 420 -13.50 1.05 -24.18
C ASN A 420 -14.56 0.16 -24.87
N GLN A 421 -15.87 0.42 -24.67
CA GLN A 421 -16.92 -0.24 -25.45
C GLN A 421 -16.96 0.31 -26.89
N SER A 422 -16.87 1.64 -27.04
CA SER A 422 -17.01 2.34 -28.32
C SER A 422 -15.94 1.96 -29.35
N THR A 423 -14.69 1.75 -28.93
CA THR A 423 -13.59 1.33 -29.81
C THR A 423 -13.74 -0.12 -30.29
N SER A 424 -14.36 -0.99 -29.50
CA SER A 424 -14.55 -2.42 -29.82
C SER A 424 -15.50 -2.67 -31.01
N TYR A 425 -16.33 -1.67 -31.39
CA TYR A 425 -17.42 -1.84 -32.35
C TYR A 425 -17.19 -1.24 -33.75
N GLN A 426 -16.05 -0.60 -34.02
CA GLN A 426 -15.85 0.18 -35.27
C GLN A 426 -14.65 -0.21 -36.14
N ASP A 427 -13.75 -1.09 -35.69
CA ASP A 427 -12.62 -1.53 -36.52
C ASP A 427 -13.08 -2.29 -37.77
N LYS A 428 -12.66 -1.80 -38.95
CA LYS A 428 -12.94 -2.43 -40.26
C LYS A 428 -11.75 -3.24 -40.75
N CYS A 429 -11.98 -4.43 -41.29
CA CYS A 429 -10.93 -5.26 -41.85
C CYS A 429 -10.31 -4.63 -43.10
N ASN A 430 -9.01 -4.34 -43.07
CA ASN A 430 -8.28 -3.79 -44.22
C ASN A 430 -8.28 -4.71 -45.46
N ALA A 431 -8.60 -6.00 -45.31
CA ALA A 431 -8.70 -6.95 -46.42
C ALA A 431 -10.13 -7.18 -46.96
N CYS A 432 -11.19 -6.67 -46.31
CA CYS A 432 -12.58 -6.81 -46.83
C CYS A 432 -13.56 -5.66 -46.53
N ASP A 433 -13.12 -4.59 -45.87
CA ASP A 433 -13.87 -3.39 -45.45
C ASP A 433 -15.12 -3.63 -44.56
N LYS A 434 -15.35 -4.86 -44.11
CA LYS A 434 -16.39 -5.21 -43.12
C LYS A 434 -15.87 -5.03 -41.70
N THR A 435 -16.76 -4.68 -40.78
CA THR A 435 -16.47 -4.61 -39.34
C THR A 435 -15.90 -5.94 -38.82
N VAL A 436 -14.88 -5.86 -37.97
CA VAL A 436 -14.26 -7.00 -37.30
C VAL A 436 -14.77 -7.06 -35.87
N HIS A 437 -15.62 -8.05 -35.57
CA HIS A 437 -15.95 -8.34 -34.19
C HIS A 437 -14.70 -8.84 -33.46
N PHE A 438 -14.47 -8.37 -32.23
CA PHE A 438 -13.31 -8.71 -31.38
C PHE A 438 -12.92 -10.20 -31.38
N ILE A 439 -13.91 -11.11 -31.40
CA ILE A 439 -13.71 -12.57 -31.44
C ILE A 439 -12.93 -13.04 -32.68
N ASP A 440 -13.06 -12.36 -33.82
CA ASP A 440 -12.33 -12.64 -35.07
C ASP A 440 -11.20 -11.60 -35.32
N LEU A 441 -10.90 -10.70 -34.38
CA LEU A 441 -9.89 -9.66 -34.57
C LEU A 441 -8.45 -10.20 -34.50
N LEU A 442 -7.64 -9.75 -35.46
CA LEU A 442 -6.19 -9.94 -35.53
C LEU A 442 -5.56 -8.66 -36.09
N THR A 443 -4.68 -8.03 -35.32
CA THR A 443 -4.03 -6.76 -35.69
C THR A 443 -2.58 -6.99 -36.09
N ALA A 444 -2.19 -6.50 -37.27
CA ALA A 444 -0.81 -6.57 -37.80
C ALA A 444 -0.38 -5.18 -38.27
N ASP A 445 0.80 -4.72 -37.88
CA ASP A 445 1.30 -3.34 -38.14
C ASP A 445 0.30 -2.23 -37.72
N SER A 446 -0.43 -2.45 -36.62
CA SER A 446 -1.56 -1.61 -36.16
C SER A 446 -2.78 -1.55 -37.10
N ILE A 447 -2.85 -2.43 -38.10
CA ILE A 447 -3.96 -2.55 -39.05
C ILE A 447 -4.84 -3.78 -38.68
N PRO A 448 -6.16 -3.63 -38.53
CA PRO A 448 -7.07 -4.72 -38.15
C PRO A 448 -7.48 -5.62 -39.33
N TYR A 449 -7.57 -6.93 -39.05
CA TYR A 449 -8.04 -7.97 -39.96
C TYR A 449 -8.95 -8.97 -39.24
N HIS A 450 -9.88 -9.61 -39.96
CA HIS A 450 -10.45 -10.89 -39.53
C HIS A 450 -9.35 -11.98 -39.56
N LYS A 451 -9.33 -12.93 -38.60
CA LYS A 451 -8.41 -14.10 -38.64
C LYS A 451 -8.64 -14.92 -39.91
N SER A 452 -9.88 -14.97 -40.37
CA SER A 452 -10.29 -15.59 -41.64
C SER A 452 -9.76 -14.86 -42.90
N CYS A 453 -9.47 -13.55 -42.81
CA CYS A 453 -8.95 -12.71 -43.90
C CYS A 453 -7.44 -12.47 -43.82
N PHE A 454 -6.78 -12.74 -42.70
CA PHE A 454 -5.32 -12.60 -42.53
C PHE A 454 -4.59 -13.67 -43.35
N ARG A 455 -4.25 -13.33 -44.62
CA ARG A 455 -3.78 -14.27 -45.64
C ARG A 455 -2.65 -13.70 -46.48
N CYS A 456 -1.77 -14.57 -46.98
CA CYS A 456 -0.70 -14.19 -47.90
C CYS A 456 -1.29 -13.74 -49.24
N SER A 457 -0.88 -12.56 -49.73
CA SER A 457 -1.35 -12.01 -51.00
C SER A 457 -1.04 -12.92 -52.20
N HIS A 458 0.06 -13.67 -52.17
CA HIS A 458 0.44 -14.63 -53.23
C HIS A 458 -0.35 -15.94 -53.12
N CYS A 459 -0.06 -16.80 -52.14
CA CYS A 459 -0.65 -18.15 -52.08
C CYS A 459 -2.04 -18.23 -51.43
N LYS A 460 -2.60 -17.13 -50.91
CA LYS A 460 -3.89 -17.05 -50.18
C LYS A 460 -3.99 -17.94 -48.92
N GLY A 461 -2.92 -18.62 -48.54
CA GLY A 461 -2.81 -19.37 -47.28
C GLY A 461 -2.99 -18.46 -46.07
N THR A 462 -3.69 -18.96 -45.05
CA THR A 462 -3.91 -18.27 -43.78
C THR A 462 -2.57 -18.02 -43.08
N LEU A 463 -2.37 -16.80 -42.62
CA LEU A 463 -1.19 -16.35 -41.89
C LEU A 463 -1.40 -16.46 -40.38
N SER A 464 -0.30 -16.34 -39.65
CA SER A 464 -0.28 -16.19 -38.20
C SER A 464 0.78 -15.17 -37.81
N MET A 465 0.72 -14.62 -36.59
CA MET A 465 1.67 -13.60 -36.12
C MET A 465 3.14 -14.01 -36.23
N CYS A 466 3.44 -15.32 -36.24
CA CYS A 466 4.79 -15.86 -36.38
C CYS A 466 5.22 -16.17 -37.83
N SER A 467 4.30 -16.14 -38.81
CA SER A 467 4.53 -16.60 -40.18
C SER A 467 4.38 -15.53 -41.27
N TYR A 468 3.86 -14.34 -40.93
CA TYR A 468 3.73 -13.23 -41.87
C TYR A 468 5.00 -12.36 -42.01
N SER A 469 4.98 -11.52 -43.04
CA SER A 469 5.86 -10.38 -43.28
C SER A 469 5.09 -9.36 -44.13
N SER A 470 5.42 -8.08 -44.01
CA SER A 470 4.59 -6.97 -44.51
C SER A 470 5.44 -5.96 -45.27
N MET A 471 4.92 -5.41 -46.36
CA MET A 471 5.55 -4.34 -47.13
C MET A 471 4.46 -3.48 -47.78
N ASP A 472 4.53 -2.16 -47.57
CA ASP A 472 3.55 -1.16 -48.02
C ASP A 472 2.09 -1.56 -47.71
N GLY A 473 1.86 -2.21 -46.56
CA GLY A 473 0.55 -2.68 -46.10
C GLY A 473 0.07 -4.01 -46.73
N VAL A 474 0.85 -4.62 -47.61
CA VAL A 474 0.53 -5.91 -48.23
C VAL A 474 1.15 -7.06 -47.44
N LEU A 475 0.33 -8.06 -47.12
CA LEU A 475 0.71 -9.23 -46.33
C LEU A 475 1.28 -10.38 -47.19
N TYR A 476 2.40 -10.94 -46.75
CA TYR A 476 3.05 -12.10 -47.36
C TYR A 476 3.36 -13.14 -46.28
N CYS A 477 3.49 -14.43 -46.63
CA CYS A 477 4.21 -15.36 -45.76
C CYS A 477 5.71 -15.25 -46.02
N LYS A 478 6.53 -15.58 -45.01
CA LYS A 478 8.00 -15.40 -45.05
C LYS A 478 8.66 -15.97 -46.32
N THR A 479 8.22 -17.13 -46.82
CA THR A 479 8.76 -17.73 -48.05
C THR A 479 8.51 -16.88 -49.30
N HIS A 480 7.29 -16.36 -49.51
CA HIS A 480 7.00 -15.48 -50.64
C HIS A 480 7.62 -14.08 -50.47
N PHE A 481 7.74 -13.59 -49.23
CA PHE A 481 8.42 -12.33 -48.93
C PHE A 481 9.91 -12.41 -49.30
N GLU A 482 10.58 -13.50 -48.93
CA GLU A 482 11.96 -13.77 -49.34
C GLU A 482 12.13 -13.96 -50.85
N GLN A 483 11.17 -14.59 -51.53
CA GLN A 483 11.20 -14.75 -52.99
C GLN A 483 11.11 -13.39 -53.69
N LEU A 484 10.16 -12.53 -53.28
CA LEU A 484 10.06 -11.15 -53.77
C LEU A 484 11.37 -10.39 -53.57
N PHE A 485 11.97 -10.47 -52.37
CA PHE A 485 13.27 -9.85 -52.07
C PHE A 485 14.43 -10.37 -52.94
N LYS A 486 14.38 -11.65 -53.36
CA LYS A 486 15.39 -12.28 -54.23
C LYS A 486 15.19 -11.93 -55.71
N GLU A 487 13.94 -11.70 -56.15
CA GLU A 487 13.62 -11.29 -57.52
C GLU A 487 13.80 -9.79 -57.76
N THR A 488 13.43 -8.93 -56.81
CA THR A 488 13.47 -7.46 -56.95
C THR A 488 14.73 -6.83 -56.33
N GLY A 489 15.92 -7.34 -56.68
CA GLY A 489 17.21 -6.95 -56.11
C GLY A 489 17.68 -5.49 -56.29
N THR A 490 16.81 -4.56 -56.68
CA THR A 490 17.02 -3.11 -56.54
C THR A 490 15.68 -2.37 -56.57
N PHE A 491 15.50 -1.34 -55.74
CA PHE A 491 14.27 -0.53 -55.70
C PHE A 491 13.94 0.10 -57.08
N LYS A 492 12.90 -0.40 -57.76
CA LYS A 492 12.22 0.28 -58.86
C LYS A 492 10.70 0.14 -58.71
N LYS A 493 10.01 1.28 -58.65
CA LYS A 493 8.54 1.33 -58.67
C LYS A 493 8.03 0.92 -60.05
N ASN A 494 7.23 -0.14 -60.11
CA ASN A 494 6.38 -0.48 -61.26
C ASN A 494 4.93 -0.64 -60.79
N PHE A 495 4.28 0.48 -60.47
CA PHE A 495 2.82 0.54 -60.39
C PHE A 495 2.25 0.96 -61.76
N PRO A 496 1.21 0.29 -62.29
CA PRO A 496 0.51 0.80 -63.46
C PRO A 496 -0.33 2.02 -63.06
N SER A 497 0.07 3.21 -63.51
CA SER A 497 -0.68 4.46 -63.33
C SER A 497 -1.29 4.94 -64.65
N GLY A 498 -2.52 5.45 -64.58
CA GLY A 498 -3.30 5.81 -65.75
C GLY A 498 -2.92 7.15 -66.39
N THR A 499 -2.50 7.09 -67.66
CA THR A 499 -2.73 8.12 -68.71
C THR A 499 -2.24 9.58 -68.53
N LYS A 500 -1.32 9.94 -69.46
CA LYS A 500 -1.16 11.24 -70.18
C LYS A 500 -0.23 12.34 -69.59
N ALA A 501 0.88 12.53 -70.32
CA ALA A 501 1.50 13.78 -70.82
C ALA A 501 1.88 14.94 -69.83
N ASN A 502 2.90 15.77 -70.10
CA ASN A 502 3.73 15.93 -71.30
C ASN A 502 5.22 16.19 -70.97
N SER A 503 6.09 16.30 -71.98
CA SER A 503 7.56 16.38 -71.85
C SER A 503 8.16 17.78 -71.74
N GLU A 504 9.31 17.92 -71.05
CA GLU A 504 10.53 18.53 -71.65
C GLU A 504 11.81 18.18 -70.84
N GLN A 505 13.00 18.55 -71.33
CA GLN A 505 14.31 18.04 -70.86
C GLN A 505 15.29 19.12 -70.39
N ALA A 506 16.03 18.83 -69.30
CA ALA A 506 17.33 19.45 -68.98
C ALA A 506 18.23 18.45 -68.24
N LYS A 507 19.57 18.60 -68.35
CA LYS A 507 20.57 17.65 -67.80
C LYS A 507 21.35 18.23 -66.62
N ILE A 508 21.58 17.41 -65.58
CA ILE A 508 22.86 17.14 -64.85
C ILE A 508 23.62 18.39 -64.30
N PRO A 509 24.05 18.43 -63.01
CA PRO A 509 24.62 17.30 -62.25
C PRO A 509 24.10 17.09 -60.82
N SER A 510 24.62 16.02 -60.20
CA SER A 510 24.36 15.61 -58.82
C SER A 510 24.80 16.64 -57.76
N LYS A 511 23.81 17.25 -57.09
CA LYS A 511 23.95 17.81 -55.74
C LYS A 511 22.82 17.29 -54.85
N LEU A 512 23.08 16.20 -54.13
CA LEU A 512 22.26 15.74 -53.01
C LEU A 512 23.07 15.84 -51.72
N SER A 513 23.55 17.06 -51.47
CA SER A 513 24.38 17.47 -50.33
C SER A 513 23.72 18.62 -49.58
N SER A 514 22.42 18.45 -49.28
CA SER A 514 21.57 19.46 -48.64
C SER A 514 20.47 18.89 -47.73
N VAL A 515 20.37 17.56 -47.57
CA VAL A 515 19.28 16.90 -46.80
C VAL A 515 19.82 16.06 -45.63
N PHE A 516 20.76 16.62 -44.88
CA PHE A 516 21.05 16.19 -43.51
C PHE A 516 21.43 17.42 -42.69
N CYS A 517 20.63 17.75 -41.68
CA CYS A 517 20.88 18.90 -40.81
C CYS A 517 22.02 18.56 -39.84
N GLY A 518 23.25 18.85 -40.27
CA GLY A 518 24.45 18.58 -39.48
C GLY A 518 24.50 19.42 -38.20
N THR A 519 24.23 18.78 -37.07
CA THR A 519 24.47 19.35 -35.73
C THR A 519 25.95 19.71 -35.59
N GLN A 520 26.26 20.97 -35.28
CA GLN A 520 27.64 21.44 -35.12
C GLN A 520 28.26 21.06 -33.76
N ASP A 521 27.55 20.27 -32.95
CA ASP A 521 27.89 19.90 -31.58
C ASP A 521 29.27 19.25 -31.49
N LYS A 522 30.15 19.85 -30.69
CA LYS A 522 31.51 19.34 -30.43
C LYS A 522 31.55 18.62 -29.10
N CYS A 523 32.31 17.54 -29.04
CA CYS A 523 32.50 16.76 -27.83
C CYS A 523 33.25 17.59 -26.80
N THR A 524 32.69 17.79 -25.61
CA THR A 524 33.31 18.59 -24.55
C THR A 524 34.66 18.01 -24.11
N ALA A 525 34.82 16.69 -24.16
CA ALA A 525 36.05 15.99 -23.81
C ALA A 525 37.13 15.93 -24.92
N CYS A 526 36.76 15.79 -26.21
CA CYS A 526 37.74 15.61 -27.30
C CYS A 526 37.70 16.69 -28.42
N LYS A 527 36.79 17.66 -28.29
CA LYS A 527 36.52 18.81 -29.18
C LYS A 527 36.20 18.51 -30.66
N LYS A 528 36.10 17.23 -31.05
CA LYS A 528 35.63 16.77 -32.38
C LYS A 528 34.10 16.77 -32.46
N THR A 529 33.53 16.90 -33.65
CA THR A 529 32.07 16.88 -33.89
C THR A 529 31.43 15.54 -33.46
N VAL A 530 30.23 15.60 -32.88
CA VAL A 530 29.46 14.44 -32.40
C VAL A 530 28.23 14.24 -33.28
N TYR A 531 28.15 13.08 -33.94
CA TYR A 531 27.00 12.72 -34.76
C TYR A 531 25.87 12.12 -33.91
N PRO A 532 24.57 12.29 -34.26
CA PRO A 532 23.44 11.90 -33.41
C PRO A 532 23.44 10.45 -32.91
N LEU A 533 23.94 9.50 -33.69
CA LEU A 533 24.03 8.08 -33.32
C LEU A 533 25.04 7.80 -32.19
N GLU A 534 26.04 8.66 -32.02
CA GLU A 534 27.08 8.55 -30.99
C GLU A 534 26.94 9.61 -29.88
N LYS A 535 25.93 10.49 -29.98
CA LYS A 535 25.74 11.61 -29.07
C LYS A 535 25.18 11.17 -27.73
N MET A 536 25.81 11.62 -26.66
CA MET A 536 25.22 11.74 -25.32
C MET A 536 25.24 13.22 -24.92
N THR A 537 24.18 13.70 -24.26
CA THR A 537 24.04 15.12 -23.87
C THR A 537 23.67 15.18 -22.40
N MET A 538 24.50 15.81 -21.57
CA MET A 538 24.34 15.88 -20.12
C MET A 538 24.67 17.29 -19.65
N GLU A 539 23.87 17.88 -18.76
CA GLU A 539 24.07 19.24 -18.22
C GLU A 539 24.20 20.34 -19.30
N GLY A 540 23.68 20.09 -20.51
CA GLY A 540 23.79 20.96 -21.70
C GLY A 540 24.99 20.65 -22.62
N GLU A 541 26.02 20.00 -22.08
CA GLU A 541 27.25 19.63 -22.77
C GLU A 541 27.12 18.32 -23.56
N CYS A 542 27.91 18.17 -24.62
CA CYS A 542 27.78 17.07 -25.59
C CYS A 542 29.03 16.18 -25.59
N TYR A 543 28.85 14.85 -25.65
CA TYR A 543 29.95 13.88 -25.63
C TYR A 543 29.72 12.76 -26.65
N HIS A 544 30.80 12.22 -27.24
CA HIS A 544 30.75 10.89 -27.85
C HIS A 544 30.55 9.82 -26.76
N ARG A 545 29.79 8.76 -27.06
CA ARG A 545 29.62 7.60 -26.16
C ARG A 545 30.93 7.02 -25.61
N THR A 546 31.99 7.03 -26.41
CA THR A 546 33.34 6.55 -26.04
C THR A 546 34.18 7.57 -25.26
N CYS A 547 33.77 8.84 -25.23
CA CYS A 547 34.42 9.91 -24.48
C CYS A 547 33.77 10.19 -23.12
N PHE A 548 32.54 9.72 -22.88
CA PHE A 548 31.85 9.83 -21.60
C PHE A 548 32.37 8.73 -20.64
N LYS A 549 33.47 9.02 -19.95
CA LYS A 549 34.20 8.08 -19.09
C LYS A 549 34.76 8.74 -17.83
N CYS A 550 34.99 7.95 -16.79
CA CYS A 550 35.50 8.41 -15.51
C CYS A 550 36.94 8.94 -15.62
N ALA A 551 37.19 10.15 -15.11
CA ALA A 551 38.51 10.77 -15.10
C ALA A 551 39.53 10.01 -14.23
N HIS A 552 39.08 9.44 -13.10
CA HIS A 552 39.94 8.70 -12.17
C HIS A 552 40.22 7.25 -12.61
N GLY A 553 39.25 6.57 -13.23
CA GLY A 553 39.31 5.13 -13.48
C GLY A 553 39.19 4.71 -14.95
N GLY A 554 39.04 5.65 -15.89
CA GLY A 554 38.91 5.38 -17.33
C GLY A 554 37.65 4.63 -17.78
N CYS A 555 36.87 4.06 -16.85
CA CYS A 555 35.68 3.27 -17.15
C CYS A 555 34.57 4.08 -17.83
N LEU A 556 33.90 3.46 -18.81
CA LEU A 556 32.77 4.06 -19.51
C LEU A 556 31.62 4.33 -18.55
N LEU A 557 31.02 5.51 -18.69
CA LEU A 557 29.93 5.99 -17.86
C LEU A 557 28.59 5.87 -18.59
N THR A 558 27.51 5.83 -17.83
CA THR A 558 26.13 5.93 -18.32
C THR A 558 25.36 6.91 -17.44
N ASN A 559 24.19 7.35 -17.90
CA ASN A 559 23.33 8.28 -17.16
C ASN A 559 22.97 7.79 -15.74
N ALA A 560 23.10 6.49 -15.45
CA ALA A 560 22.81 5.89 -14.15
C ALA A 560 24.07 5.58 -13.29
N SER A 561 25.29 5.70 -13.83
CA SER A 561 26.53 5.28 -13.14
C SER A 561 27.56 6.40 -12.90
N TYR A 562 27.28 7.62 -13.35
CA TYR A 562 28.17 8.78 -13.18
C TYR A 562 27.83 9.65 -11.96
N ALA A 563 28.79 10.51 -11.61
CA ALA A 563 28.64 11.68 -10.78
C ALA A 563 29.49 12.83 -11.37
N SER A 564 29.01 14.06 -11.29
CA SER A 564 29.68 15.28 -11.78
C SER A 564 30.18 16.11 -10.59
N HIS A 565 31.41 16.61 -10.64
CA HIS A 565 31.88 17.64 -9.72
C HIS A 565 32.81 18.61 -10.46
N ASN A 566 32.49 19.90 -10.42
CA ASN A 566 33.21 20.98 -11.11
C ASN A 566 33.50 20.67 -12.60
N GLY A 567 32.56 20.02 -13.30
CA GLY A 567 32.68 19.61 -14.70
C GLY A 567 33.53 18.36 -14.96
N ILE A 568 34.08 17.72 -13.92
CA ILE A 568 34.85 16.48 -14.02
C ILE A 568 33.93 15.29 -13.71
N LEU A 569 33.99 14.27 -14.59
CA LEU A 569 33.14 13.08 -14.53
C LEU A 569 33.80 11.94 -13.75
N TYR A 570 33.08 11.42 -12.77
CA TYR A 570 33.48 10.25 -11.96
C TYR A 570 32.45 9.13 -12.10
N CYS A 571 32.84 7.87 -11.90
CA CYS A 571 31.86 6.83 -11.59
C CYS A 571 31.51 6.89 -10.10
N GLN A 572 30.30 6.48 -9.73
CA GLN A 572 29.82 6.59 -8.35
C GLN A 572 30.76 5.95 -7.31
N ASN A 573 31.42 4.83 -7.63
CA ASN A 573 32.38 4.20 -6.72
C ASN A 573 33.63 5.08 -6.48
N HIS A 574 34.26 5.62 -7.53
CA HIS A 574 35.39 6.53 -7.36
C HIS A 574 34.98 7.87 -6.73
N PHE A 575 33.77 8.36 -6.99
CA PHE A 575 33.21 9.55 -6.35
C PHE A 575 33.10 9.37 -4.82
N TRP A 576 32.53 8.25 -4.37
CA TRP A 576 32.45 7.90 -2.94
C TRP A 576 33.83 7.66 -2.30
N GLN A 577 34.80 7.11 -3.04
CA GLN A 577 36.17 6.91 -2.55
C GLN A 577 36.94 8.22 -2.38
N LEU A 578 36.72 9.20 -3.26
CA LEU A 578 37.27 10.55 -3.12
C LEU A 578 36.66 11.25 -1.89
N PHE A 579 35.33 11.19 -1.76
CA PHE A 579 34.60 11.77 -0.62
C PHE A 579 35.09 11.22 0.74
N LYS A 580 35.29 9.90 0.85
CA LYS A 580 35.83 9.25 2.05
C LYS A 580 37.29 9.62 2.39
N LYS A 581 38.05 10.23 1.46
CA LYS A 581 39.45 10.61 1.68
C LYS A 581 39.68 12.09 1.99
N SER A 582 38.74 13.00 1.67
CA SER A 582 38.98 14.45 1.77
C SER A 582 38.24 15.17 2.90
N GLY A 583 37.04 14.74 3.29
CA GLY A 583 36.26 15.31 4.41
C GLY A 583 35.72 16.74 4.23
N SER A 584 36.36 17.57 3.38
CA SER A 584 35.88 18.88 2.89
C SER A 584 36.12 19.01 1.38
N TYR A 585 35.63 20.10 0.78
CA TYR A 585 35.59 20.34 -0.67
C TYR A 585 36.72 21.22 -1.23
N ASP A 586 37.57 21.82 -0.39
CA ASP A 586 38.41 22.97 -0.79
C ASP A 586 39.72 22.67 -1.54
N ASN A 587 40.15 21.40 -1.65
CA ASN A 587 41.48 21.04 -2.18
C ASN A 587 41.45 20.18 -3.46
N LEU A 588 40.92 20.72 -4.56
CA LEU A 588 40.98 20.10 -5.90
C LEU A 588 41.43 21.07 -7.02
N LEU A 589 42.61 21.67 -6.87
CA LEU A 589 43.31 22.39 -7.95
C LEU A 589 44.73 21.87 -8.19
N LYS A 590 44.86 20.88 -9.09
CA LYS A 590 46.05 20.62 -9.94
C LYS A 590 45.76 19.53 -10.98
N PRO A 591 46.03 19.76 -12.29
CA PRO A 591 46.08 18.69 -13.27
C PRO A 591 47.31 17.80 -13.05
N ALA A 592 47.14 16.48 -13.07
CA ALA A 592 48.25 15.54 -12.94
C ALA A 592 48.98 15.36 -14.30
N SER A 593 50.06 16.10 -14.52
CA SER A 593 50.92 15.96 -15.69
C SER A 593 52.41 16.19 -15.37
N ALA A 594 53.00 15.30 -14.56
CA ALA A 594 54.43 15.19 -14.31
C ALA A 594 54.80 13.76 -13.84
N ALA A 595 56.11 13.45 -13.86
CA ALA A 595 56.71 12.19 -13.39
C ALA A 595 56.29 11.82 -11.95
N ALA A 596 56.14 10.55 -11.53
CA ALA A 596 56.88 9.31 -11.78
C ALA A 596 58.24 9.22 -11.06
N GLU A 597 58.29 8.44 -9.96
CA GLU A 597 59.45 7.63 -9.55
C GLU A 597 59.00 6.57 -8.52
N ASN A 598 59.85 5.56 -8.26
CA ASN A 598 59.54 4.40 -7.42
C ASN A 598 60.09 4.55 -6.00
N THR A 599 59.51 3.82 -5.03
CA THR A 599 60.26 2.83 -4.22
C THR A 599 59.32 1.82 -3.55
N VAL A 600 59.92 0.75 -3.01
CA VAL A 600 59.28 -0.40 -2.33
C VAL A 600 59.82 -0.45 -0.90
N GLU A 601 59.01 -0.88 0.08
CA GLU A 601 59.40 -1.82 1.17
C GLU A 601 58.19 -2.15 2.07
N SER A 602 58.43 -2.91 3.16
CA SER A 602 57.54 -4.01 3.58
C SER A 602 57.49 -4.24 5.10
N GLU A 603 56.79 -5.32 5.50
CA GLU A 603 56.81 -5.96 6.83
C GLU A 603 56.08 -5.22 8.00
N VAL A 604 55.86 -5.83 9.18
CA VAL A 604 55.06 -7.05 9.52
C VAL A 604 54.94 -7.14 11.07
N ALA A 605 53.85 -7.74 11.61
CA ALA A 605 53.72 -8.22 13.00
C ALA A 605 53.72 -7.15 14.15
N VAL A 606 53.33 -7.38 15.43
CA VAL A 606 52.47 -8.39 16.14
C VAL A 606 52.11 -7.87 17.56
N ALA A 607 51.01 -8.37 18.15
CA ALA A 607 50.65 -8.46 19.59
C ALA A 607 50.19 -7.23 20.42
N GLU A 608 49.38 -7.58 21.44
CA GLU A 608 48.98 -6.85 22.67
C GLU A 608 49.99 -7.21 23.82
N PRO A 609 49.80 -6.95 25.15
CA PRO A 609 48.73 -6.24 25.87
C PRO A 609 49.16 -5.34 27.08
N ALA A 610 48.15 -4.75 27.76
CA ALA A 610 48.01 -4.54 29.22
C ALA A 610 48.74 -3.41 30.03
N LYS A 611 47.88 -2.55 30.62
CA LYS A 611 47.79 -2.11 32.05
C LYS A 611 48.65 -0.96 32.67
N GLU A 612 47.94 -0.23 33.56
CA GLU A 612 48.35 0.55 34.77
C GLU A 612 49.01 1.95 34.64
N ASP A 613 48.22 3.00 34.94
CA ASP A 613 48.29 3.99 36.07
C ASP A 613 49.68 4.55 36.52
N PRO A 614 49.84 5.84 36.98
CA PRO A 614 49.07 6.40 38.13
C PRO A 614 48.93 7.97 38.29
N GLU A 615 48.32 8.41 39.42
CA GLU A 615 48.53 9.69 40.18
C GLU A 615 48.15 11.08 39.55
N THR A 616 47.81 12.19 40.26
CA THR A 616 47.58 12.48 41.71
C THR A 616 46.58 13.65 42.01
N GLU A 617 46.22 13.76 43.29
CA GLU A 617 45.52 14.74 44.16
C GLU A 617 45.41 16.26 43.85
N GLU A 618 44.29 16.89 44.26
CA GLU A 618 44.09 17.85 45.40
C GLU A 618 42.59 18.32 45.45
N ALA A 619 41.82 18.23 46.56
CA ALA A 619 41.77 19.04 47.82
C ALA A 619 41.17 20.46 47.64
N ALA A 620 40.30 21.05 48.49
CA ALA A 620 39.42 20.67 49.64
C ALA A 620 38.28 21.75 49.74
N LYS A 621 37.32 21.87 50.68
CA LYS A 621 36.84 21.20 51.93
C LYS A 621 35.27 21.35 51.93
N GLU A 622 34.37 21.47 52.93
CA GLU A 622 34.18 21.58 54.40
C GLU A 622 32.68 21.14 54.64
N GLU A 623 32.18 20.43 55.67
CA GLU A 623 32.06 20.65 57.14
C GLU A 623 31.06 21.75 57.56
N GLU A 624 30.14 21.61 58.55
CA GLU A 624 29.59 20.48 59.36
C GLU A 624 28.21 20.97 59.96
N GLU A 625 27.40 20.40 60.89
CA GLU A 625 27.35 19.25 61.84
C GLU A 625 25.85 18.99 62.21
N ALA A 626 25.57 18.11 63.20
CA ALA A 626 24.61 18.30 64.32
C ALA A 626 23.38 17.37 64.49
N SER A 627 23.65 16.06 64.63
CA SER A 627 23.12 15.17 65.72
C SER A 627 21.63 14.70 65.83
N PRO A 628 21.34 13.61 66.60
CA PRO A 628 20.03 12.89 66.62
C PRO A 628 19.41 12.61 68.03
N GLU A 629 18.25 11.92 68.11
CA GLU A 629 17.75 11.29 69.36
C GLU A 629 16.94 9.98 69.13
N GLN A 630 16.42 9.33 70.20
CA GLN A 630 16.32 7.85 70.31
C GLN A 630 14.94 7.21 70.64
N VAL A 631 14.78 5.97 70.17
CA VAL A 631 14.21 4.74 70.80
C VAL A 631 13.03 4.82 71.79
N ALA A 632 12.00 3.99 71.53
CA ALA A 632 11.22 3.29 72.58
C ALA A 632 10.57 1.98 72.05
N GLU A 633 10.80 0.85 72.74
CA GLU A 633 9.99 -0.38 72.62
C GLU A 633 9.24 -0.62 73.94
N ALA A 634 8.09 -1.30 73.89
CA ALA A 634 7.45 -1.91 75.05
C ALA A 634 6.63 -3.14 74.64
N VAL A 635 6.66 -4.19 75.46
CA VAL A 635 6.02 -5.49 75.22
C VAL A 635 4.96 -5.75 76.29
N VAL A 636 3.79 -6.27 75.90
CA VAL A 636 2.92 -7.09 76.74
C VAL A 636 2.26 -8.16 75.86
N GLU A 637 2.10 -9.37 76.40
CA GLU A 637 1.37 -10.49 75.80
C GLU A 637 -0.17 -10.32 75.99
N ASP A 638 -1.02 -11.08 75.29
CA ASP A 638 -1.66 -12.29 75.86
C ASP A 638 -2.64 -12.97 74.86
N GLN A 639 -3.35 -14.02 75.31
CA GLN A 639 -4.03 -15.03 74.50
C GLN A 639 -5.58 -14.94 74.41
N GLU A 640 -6.12 -15.86 73.60
CA GLU A 640 -7.43 -16.55 73.71
C GLU A 640 -8.76 -16.02 73.12
N HIS A 641 -9.47 -17.00 72.54
CA HIS A 641 -10.92 -17.20 72.36
C HIS A 641 -11.85 -16.05 71.88
N SER A 642 -12.27 -16.13 70.61
CA SER A 642 -13.54 -16.80 70.23
C SER A 642 -13.62 -17.08 68.72
#